data_AF-A0A5K7SFU4-F1
#
_entry.id   AF-A0A5K7SFU4-F1
#
_cell.length_a   1.000
_cell.length_b   1.000
_cell.length_c   1.000
_cell.angle_alpha   90.00
_cell.angle_beta   90.00
_cell.angle_gamma   90.00
#
_symmetry.space_group_name_H-M   'P 1'
#
loop_
_entity.id
_entity.type
_entity.pdbx_description
1 polymer ?
#
loop_
_entity_poly.entity_id
_entity_poly.type
_entity_poly.pdbx_seq_one_letter_code
_entity_poly.pdbx_strand_id
1 'polypeptide(L)'
;MMRLQKVKKFLQFDTAGWIASSSLLICAVSGILLAIPYDFTHAHQSVSELLLYNPAGSLVRNLHYWSAQLFFIFSVIHVYDHMSKSTETNVRNRRTWLILCLALGFMGYEMISGFILKGDAAGIQAQRILASLLESVPFFGKLLSSAFTGVGENSQVVYIQHVATGTILLFIAVYDHVKTIWPKRKSWLIVFSIILILSVPFRAPLGQADSSQVKGPWFFVGIQEMLHLTSHPVYIIILILLLLIIIYFLPRFRRNYRRLTKRILLVAGIFYLMMTLIALLFRGENWEWKSWNENKLSEERLLIFDPINLFSSNDQKVIPENQRRESCLLCHASMKGLSESHNPSVMGCVACHKGDAYATGKTMAHRNMILVPGNFSNVRQTCGTKNCHADITDRMQKSLMTSQSGIIAVDKFVFGESTSLNDTFHVKNLGHSAADTHLRNLCAGCHLSMEKTKTGNADWLERGGGCNACHLHYSDDATASMKRMQTKTSGATEEIHPTIDIQVSNDRCLSCHSRSGRISLSYEGWNERGEGAPENSHTQTKVLPDNRVVEFVQADVHHQKGMACVDCHTSYDLMGDGKHHTHKEDAVSVQCVDCHTTGKANSIAVSSLPDKESQMIAWLRKTDPKTKVVLTTKNQHPIMNTRVDSLDRIFLTDKLTGKDHESKPAASVCTKGKGHSRLSCEACHTAWVPQCIGCHNSYERETAGFDLLTGKTTKSTWVEFAGNSFAEPPVLGVNSVTNQVVTAMPGMVLSIDKKSFEKGKGKSFHRLYAPTSGHTTQREGRSCKSCHNDPLAIGFGRGELIFKQAGNVGNWTFEPRFALNPNDNLPEDAWIGFLQEAKPPFATRDWLRPFNVSEQKRILEVGACLNCHDEKSKVMNQALENYEQTLARRSKNCVLVK
;
A
#
# COMPACT_ATOMS: atom_id res chain seq x y z
N MET A 1 19.25 -46.84 -42.79
CA MET A 1 18.53 -47.62 -41.74
C MET A 1 19.45 -48.22 -40.66
N MET A 2 20.57 -48.89 -41.01
CA MET A 2 21.49 -49.55 -40.05
C MET A 2 22.20 -48.61 -39.05
N ARG A 3 22.46 -47.34 -39.43
CA ARG A 3 22.99 -46.30 -38.52
C ARG A 3 21.97 -45.84 -37.47
N LEU A 4 20.69 -45.74 -37.81
CA LEU A 4 19.63 -45.37 -36.84
C LEU A 4 19.37 -46.46 -35.80
N GLN A 5 19.44 -47.75 -36.17
CA GLN A 5 19.31 -48.84 -35.21
C GLN A 5 20.49 -48.92 -34.23
N LYS A 6 21.73 -48.63 -34.66
CA LYS A 6 22.89 -48.50 -33.76
C LYS A 6 22.73 -47.34 -32.79
N VAL A 7 22.24 -46.19 -33.25
CA VAL A 7 21.93 -45.03 -32.38
C VAL A 7 20.80 -45.35 -31.40
N LYS A 8 19.73 -46.02 -31.83
CA LYS A 8 18.61 -46.44 -30.96
C LYS A 8 19.02 -47.47 -29.90
N LYS A 9 19.91 -48.40 -30.24
CA LYS A 9 20.49 -49.40 -29.30
C LYS A 9 21.51 -48.74 -28.35
N PHE A 10 22.20 -47.69 -28.80
CA PHE A 10 23.07 -46.87 -27.96
C PHE A 10 22.27 -46.00 -26.98
N LEU A 11 21.13 -45.44 -27.39
CA LEU A 11 20.24 -44.62 -26.54
C LEU A 11 19.30 -45.41 -25.61
N GLN A 12 19.38 -46.74 -25.61
CA GLN A 12 18.58 -47.57 -24.72
C GLN A 12 19.07 -47.41 -23.27
N PHE A 13 18.20 -46.83 -22.42
CA PHE A 13 18.48 -46.55 -21.01
C PHE A 13 18.78 -47.83 -20.20
N ASP A 14 19.81 -47.76 -19.34
CA ASP A 14 20.10 -48.77 -18.32
C ASP A 14 19.09 -48.67 -17.14
N THR A 15 19.28 -49.47 -16.09
CA THR A 15 18.44 -49.42 -14.89
C THR A 15 18.53 -48.06 -14.17
N ALA A 16 17.46 -47.68 -13.45
CA ALA A 16 17.42 -46.45 -12.65
C ALA A 16 18.62 -46.30 -11.68
N GLY A 17 19.14 -47.42 -11.15
CA GLY A 17 20.32 -47.42 -10.28
C GLY A 17 21.62 -46.98 -10.99
N TRP A 18 21.81 -47.33 -12.27
CA TRP A 18 22.97 -46.83 -13.04
C TRP A 18 22.85 -45.36 -13.38
N ILE A 19 21.61 -44.86 -13.59
CA ILE A 19 21.35 -43.43 -13.80
C ILE A 19 21.63 -42.66 -12.51
N ALA A 20 21.15 -43.14 -11.36
CA ALA A 20 21.42 -42.56 -10.04
C ALA A 20 22.93 -42.54 -9.74
N SER A 21 23.63 -43.65 -9.91
CA SER A 21 25.08 -43.74 -9.65
C SER A 21 25.89 -42.82 -10.58
N SER A 22 25.48 -42.71 -11.86
CA SER A 22 26.11 -41.78 -12.80
C SER A 22 25.90 -40.33 -12.39
N SER A 23 24.69 -40.00 -11.93
CA SER A 23 24.32 -38.66 -11.46
C SER A 23 25.07 -38.29 -10.19
N LEU A 24 25.22 -39.23 -9.23
CA LEU A 24 26.00 -39.02 -8.01
C LEU A 24 27.47 -38.71 -8.32
N LEU A 25 28.08 -39.44 -9.25
CA LEU A 25 29.47 -39.19 -9.65
C LEU A 25 29.64 -37.80 -10.30
N ILE A 26 28.73 -37.42 -11.19
CA ILE A 26 28.75 -36.08 -11.82
C ILE A 26 28.55 -34.99 -10.76
N CYS A 27 27.64 -35.21 -9.80
CA CYS A 27 27.36 -34.31 -8.69
C CYS A 27 28.60 -34.12 -7.81
N ALA A 28 29.29 -35.20 -7.44
CA ALA A 28 30.50 -35.15 -6.62
C ALA A 28 31.64 -34.40 -7.32
N VAL A 29 31.89 -34.68 -8.61
CA VAL A 29 32.95 -34.00 -9.37
C VAL A 29 32.65 -32.51 -9.53
N SER A 30 31.41 -32.16 -9.90
CA SER A 30 31.00 -30.76 -9.98
C SER A 30 31.01 -30.07 -8.61
N GLY A 31 30.68 -30.78 -7.53
CA GLY A 31 30.72 -30.28 -6.15
C GLY A 31 32.14 -29.94 -5.70
N ILE A 32 33.13 -30.79 -6.01
CA ILE A 32 34.56 -30.51 -5.74
C ILE A 32 35.00 -29.22 -6.43
N LEU A 33 34.58 -29.02 -7.68
CA LEU A 33 34.90 -27.80 -8.43
C LEU A 33 34.24 -26.55 -7.85
N LEU A 34 33.04 -26.67 -7.26
CA LEU A 34 32.34 -25.57 -6.58
C LEU A 34 32.86 -25.30 -5.16
N ALA A 35 33.38 -26.32 -4.49
CA ALA A 35 33.88 -26.20 -3.12
C ALA A 35 35.07 -25.25 -3.01
N ILE A 36 35.81 -25.02 -4.12
CA ILE A 36 36.99 -24.15 -4.18
C ILE A 36 36.58 -22.65 -4.17
N PRO A 37 35.71 -22.15 -5.07
CA PRO A 37 35.29 -20.74 -5.07
C PRO A 37 34.20 -20.40 -4.04
N TYR A 38 33.62 -21.38 -3.35
CA TYR A 38 32.54 -21.15 -2.40
C TYR A 38 33.05 -20.60 -1.06
N ASP A 39 32.46 -19.51 -0.58
CA ASP A 39 32.72 -18.95 0.74
C ASP A 39 31.53 -19.23 1.68
N PHE A 40 31.73 -20.06 2.70
CA PHE A 40 30.70 -20.41 3.68
C PHE A 40 30.38 -19.26 4.66
N THR A 41 31.22 -18.23 4.75
CA THR A 41 30.96 -17.03 5.57
C THR A 41 30.03 -16.06 4.83
N HIS A 42 30.18 -15.95 3.52
CA HIS A 42 29.31 -15.17 2.63
C HIS A 42 28.67 -16.05 1.55
N ALA A 43 27.95 -17.09 2.01
CA ALA A 43 27.39 -18.15 1.17
C ALA A 43 26.58 -17.63 -0.03
N HIS A 44 25.64 -16.72 0.21
CA HIS A 44 24.80 -16.15 -0.83
C HIS A 44 25.61 -15.34 -1.84
N GLN A 45 26.46 -14.44 -1.33
CA GLN A 45 27.28 -13.56 -2.14
C GLN A 45 28.22 -14.35 -3.07
N SER A 46 28.94 -15.35 -2.56
CA SER A 46 29.86 -16.15 -3.38
C SER A 46 29.14 -16.88 -4.53
N VAL A 47 27.92 -17.37 -4.28
CA VAL A 47 27.09 -18.02 -5.31
C VAL A 47 26.55 -17.00 -6.32
N SER A 48 26.11 -15.82 -5.86
CA SER A 48 25.66 -14.74 -6.75
C SER A 48 26.79 -14.24 -7.64
N GLU A 49 28.00 -14.03 -7.10
CA GLU A 49 29.18 -13.62 -7.85
C GLU A 49 29.58 -14.67 -8.89
N LEU A 50 29.48 -15.96 -8.56
CA LEU A 50 29.69 -17.06 -9.51
C LEU A 50 28.73 -16.97 -10.70
N LEU A 51 27.45 -16.65 -10.46
CA LEU A 51 26.46 -16.49 -11.52
C LEU A 51 26.69 -15.25 -12.38
N LEU A 52 27.10 -14.14 -11.76
CA LEU A 52 27.24 -12.85 -12.43
C LEU A 52 28.54 -12.74 -13.22
N TYR A 53 29.66 -13.25 -12.70
CA TYR A 53 31.00 -12.99 -13.22
C TYR A 53 31.70 -14.21 -13.82
N ASN A 54 31.24 -15.44 -13.54
CA ASN A 54 31.94 -16.65 -13.94
C ASN A 54 31.03 -17.61 -14.73
N PRO A 55 30.90 -17.45 -16.06
CA PRO A 55 30.06 -18.33 -16.89
C PRO A 55 30.41 -19.82 -16.75
N ALA A 56 31.70 -20.16 -16.62
CA ALA A 56 32.14 -21.55 -16.41
C ALA A 56 31.71 -22.07 -15.04
N GLY A 57 31.87 -21.26 -13.99
CA GLY A 57 31.39 -21.55 -12.64
C GLY A 57 29.87 -21.74 -12.58
N SER A 58 29.11 -20.89 -13.28
CA SER A 58 27.66 -21.01 -13.45
C SER A 58 27.28 -22.34 -14.11
N LEU A 59 28.02 -22.79 -15.14
CA LEU A 59 27.80 -24.09 -15.77
C LEU A 59 28.06 -25.24 -14.80
N VAL A 60 29.17 -25.20 -14.05
CA VAL A 60 29.48 -26.21 -13.02
C VAL A 60 28.38 -26.27 -11.95
N ARG A 61 27.85 -25.12 -11.54
CA ARG A 61 26.73 -25.03 -10.60
C ARG A 61 25.46 -25.67 -11.17
N ASN A 62 25.15 -25.41 -12.44
CA ASN A 62 24.01 -26.04 -13.11
C ASN A 62 24.19 -27.57 -13.20
N LEU A 63 25.40 -28.04 -13.56
CA LEU A 63 25.74 -29.47 -13.59
C LEU A 63 25.53 -30.11 -12.21
N HIS A 64 26.00 -29.47 -11.14
CA HIS A 64 25.84 -29.94 -9.76
C HIS A 64 24.35 -30.03 -9.36
N TYR A 65 23.59 -28.95 -9.59
CA TYR A 65 22.16 -28.92 -9.27
C TYR A 65 21.37 -29.99 -10.03
N TRP A 66 21.50 -30.05 -11.37
CA TRP A 66 20.72 -30.98 -12.19
C TRP A 66 21.12 -32.43 -11.93
N SER A 67 22.41 -32.71 -11.71
CA SER A 67 22.85 -34.05 -11.32
C SER A 67 22.33 -34.46 -9.94
N ALA A 68 22.24 -33.55 -8.96
CA ALA A 68 21.59 -33.81 -7.67
C ALA A 68 20.09 -34.11 -7.82
N GLN A 69 19.36 -33.34 -8.64
CA GLN A 69 17.93 -33.60 -8.91
C GLN A 69 17.71 -34.98 -9.54
N LEU A 70 18.51 -35.32 -10.56
CA LEU A 70 18.42 -36.63 -11.22
C LEU A 70 18.82 -37.75 -10.26
N PHE A 71 19.88 -37.58 -9.46
CA PHE A 71 20.28 -38.55 -8.44
C PHE A 71 19.14 -38.86 -7.47
N PHE A 72 18.49 -37.82 -6.93
CA PHE A 72 17.37 -38.00 -6.00
C PHE A 72 16.18 -38.71 -6.65
N ILE A 73 15.71 -38.21 -7.80
CA ILE A 73 14.55 -38.77 -8.52
C ILE A 73 14.81 -40.23 -8.90
N PHE A 74 15.95 -40.53 -9.51
CA PHE A 74 16.25 -41.90 -9.96
C PHE A 74 16.58 -42.84 -8.81
N SER A 75 17.04 -42.34 -7.65
CA SER A 75 17.17 -43.15 -6.44
C SER A 75 15.82 -43.57 -5.88
N VAL A 76 14.84 -42.65 -5.83
CA VAL A 76 13.45 -42.97 -5.43
C VAL A 76 12.83 -43.97 -6.41
N ILE A 77 12.99 -43.75 -7.73
CA ILE A 77 12.52 -44.69 -8.75
C ILE A 77 13.22 -46.05 -8.60
N HIS A 78 14.53 -46.08 -8.33
CA HIS A 78 15.28 -47.32 -8.13
C HIS A 78 14.78 -48.12 -6.92
N VAL A 79 14.50 -47.45 -5.80
CA VAL A 79 13.88 -48.07 -4.63
C VAL A 79 12.49 -48.63 -4.98
N TYR A 80 11.65 -47.83 -5.64
CA TYR A 80 10.32 -48.27 -6.07
C TYR A 80 10.38 -49.48 -7.02
N ASP A 81 11.30 -49.47 -7.99
CA ASP A 81 11.52 -50.56 -8.93
C ASP A 81 11.85 -51.87 -8.21
N HIS A 82 12.72 -51.80 -7.21
CA HIS A 82 13.06 -52.96 -6.38
C HIS A 82 11.86 -53.45 -5.58
N MET A 83 11.09 -52.54 -4.98
CA MET A 83 9.88 -52.87 -4.22
C MET A 83 8.79 -53.49 -5.10
N SER A 84 8.55 -52.93 -6.28
CA SER A 84 7.54 -53.41 -7.23
C SER A 84 7.88 -54.81 -7.74
N LYS A 85 9.13 -55.01 -8.16
CA LYS A 85 9.65 -56.31 -8.62
C LYS A 85 9.86 -57.33 -7.49
N SER A 86 9.64 -56.91 -6.23
CA SER A 86 9.85 -57.73 -5.04
C SER A 86 11.26 -58.30 -4.91
N THR A 87 12.25 -57.51 -5.34
CA THR A 87 13.67 -57.91 -5.37
C THR A 87 14.44 -57.39 -4.16
N GLU A 88 13.79 -56.70 -3.22
CA GLU A 88 14.39 -56.29 -1.95
C GLU A 88 14.89 -57.48 -1.11
N THR A 89 14.31 -58.67 -1.30
CA THR A 89 14.77 -59.91 -0.67
C THR A 89 16.08 -60.46 -1.25
N ASN A 90 16.53 -59.94 -2.39
CA ASN A 90 17.75 -60.40 -3.05
C ASN A 90 19.01 -59.88 -2.33
N VAL A 91 18.89 -58.80 -1.56
CA VAL A 91 19.98 -58.27 -0.72
C VAL A 91 20.08 -59.12 0.55
N ARG A 92 20.76 -60.26 0.46
CA ARG A 92 20.89 -61.22 1.58
C ARG A 92 21.74 -60.69 2.74
N ASN A 93 22.64 -59.75 2.47
CA ASN A 93 23.53 -59.20 3.50
C ASN A 93 22.78 -58.17 4.37
N ARG A 94 22.61 -58.49 5.66
CA ARG A 94 21.97 -57.62 6.65
C ARG A 94 22.70 -56.28 6.83
N ARG A 95 24.03 -56.28 6.72
CA ARG A 95 24.85 -55.06 6.82
C ARG A 95 24.53 -54.13 5.65
N THR A 96 24.53 -54.65 4.43
CA THR A 96 24.23 -53.86 3.22
C THR A 96 22.82 -53.29 3.25
N TRP A 97 21.83 -54.06 3.69
CA TRP A 97 20.46 -53.55 3.84
C TRP A 97 20.36 -52.41 4.86
N LEU A 98 21.03 -52.54 6.01
CA LEU A 98 21.08 -51.47 7.01
C LEU A 98 21.73 -50.19 6.44
N ILE A 99 22.87 -50.33 5.75
CA ILE A 99 23.57 -49.20 5.13
C ILE A 99 22.67 -48.52 4.09
N LEU A 100 21.95 -49.28 3.27
CA LEU A 100 21.00 -48.73 2.30
C LEU A 100 19.85 -47.98 2.97
N CYS A 101 19.29 -48.50 4.07
CA CYS A 101 18.26 -47.79 4.83
C CYS A 101 18.78 -46.47 5.42
N LEU A 102 20.01 -46.46 5.96
CA LEU A 102 20.65 -45.24 6.45
C LEU A 102 20.94 -44.25 5.31
N ALA A 103 21.37 -44.75 4.15
CA ALA A 103 21.65 -43.95 2.98
C ALA A 103 20.40 -43.19 2.47
N LEU A 104 19.19 -43.71 2.68
CA LEU A 104 17.96 -42.96 2.36
C LEU A 104 17.81 -41.69 3.22
N GLY A 105 18.15 -41.78 4.51
CA GLY A 105 18.16 -40.62 5.41
C GLY A 105 19.25 -39.61 5.03
N PHE A 106 20.48 -40.09 4.80
CA PHE A 106 21.60 -39.24 4.38
C PHE A 106 21.40 -38.61 3.00
N MET A 107 20.74 -39.31 2.07
CA MET A 107 20.34 -38.72 0.78
C MET A 107 19.41 -37.53 0.98
N GLY A 108 18.43 -37.62 1.90
CA GLY A 108 17.59 -36.48 2.26
C GLY A 108 18.39 -35.33 2.89
N TYR A 109 19.34 -35.66 3.76
CA TYR A 109 20.24 -34.68 4.37
C TYR A 109 21.13 -33.95 3.35
N GLU A 110 21.74 -34.68 2.40
CA GLU A 110 22.56 -34.09 1.33
C GLU A 110 21.77 -33.12 0.46
N MET A 111 20.51 -33.46 0.17
CA MET A 111 19.63 -32.59 -0.61
C MET A 111 19.25 -31.30 0.14
N ILE A 112 18.95 -31.35 1.45
CA ILE A 112 18.64 -30.14 2.23
C ILE A 112 19.89 -29.32 2.58
N SER A 113 21.02 -29.97 2.88
CA SER A 113 22.27 -29.27 3.19
C SER A 113 22.77 -28.49 1.98
N GLY A 114 22.77 -29.08 0.77
CA GLY A 114 23.07 -28.35 -0.46
C GLY A 114 22.10 -27.18 -0.74
N PHE A 115 20.83 -27.31 -0.34
CA PHE A 115 19.85 -26.21 -0.43
C PHE A 115 20.15 -25.08 0.57
N ILE A 116 20.58 -25.42 1.80
CA ILE A 116 20.99 -24.45 2.82
C ILE A 116 22.21 -23.66 2.35
N LEU A 117 23.18 -24.32 1.71
CA LEU A 117 24.43 -23.69 1.24
C LEU A 117 24.23 -22.64 0.15
N LYS A 118 23.03 -22.49 -0.44
CA LYS A 118 22.71 -21.33 -1.28
C LYS A 118 22.78 -19.99 -0.51
N GLY A 119 22.56 -20.01 0.80
CA GLY A 119 22.55 -18.82 1.65
C GLY A 119 21.41 -17.83 1.37
N ASP A 120 20.45 -18.17 0.49
CA ASP A 120 19.27 -17.34 0.27
C ASP A 120 18.30 -17.42 1.46
N ALA A 121 17.29 -16.54 1.51
CA ALA A 121 16.31 -16.52 2.60
C ALA A 121 15.66 -17.89 2.83
N ALA A 122 15.45 -18.65 1.76
CA ALA A 122 14.89 -20.00 1.82
C ALA A 122 15.86 -21.03 2.40
N GLY A 123 17.14 -20.98 2.03
CA GLY A 123 18.19 -21.82 2.61
C GLY A 123 18.37 -21.57 4.11
N ILE A 124 18.41 -20.30 4.53
CA ILE A 124 18.53 -19.91 5.96
C ILE A 124 17.32 -20.41 6.76
N GLN A 125 16.11 -20.24 6.24
CA GLN A 125 14.91 -20.74 6.91
C GLN A 125 14.90 -22.28 6.97
N ALA A 126 15.34 -22.96 5.92
CA ALA A 126 15.46 -24.42 5.91
C ALA A 126 16.46 -24.91 6.97
N GLN A 127 17.57 -24.19 7.17
CA GLN A 127 18.53 -24.48 8.25
C GLN A 127 17.89 -24.34 9.63
N ARG A 128 17.15 -23.25 9.87
CA ARG A 128 16.43 -23.03 11.15
C ARG A 128 15.39 -24.10 11.42
N ILE A 129 14.62 -24.50 10.39
CA ILE A 129 13.65 -25.59 10.51
C ILE A 129 14.35 -26.92 10.80
N LEU A 130 15.43 -27.25 10.09
CA LEU A 130 16.19 -28.48 10.30
C LEU A 130 16.81 -28.53 11.71
N ALA A 131 17.39 -27.42 12.18
CA ALA A 131 17.93 -27.30 13.53
C ALA A 131 16.85 -27.53 14.59
N SER A 132 15.68 -26.88 14.45
CA SER A 132 14.55 -27.04 15.36
C SER A 132 14.01 -28.48 15.37
N LEU A 133 13.94 -29.13 14.21
CA LEU A 133 13.58 -30.55 14.14
C LEU A 133 14.59 -31.41 14.90
N LEU A 134 15.89 -31.26 14.64
CA LEU A 134 16.91 -32.04 15.34
C LEU A 134 16.88 -31.79 16.85
N GLU A 135 16.70 -30.56 17.30
CA GLU A 135 16.58 -30.21 18.72
C GLU A 135 15.39 -30.85 19.42
N SER A 136 14.31 -31.11 18.69
CA SER A 136 13.12 -31.75 19.24
C SER A 136 13.30 -33.24 19.56
N VAL A 137 14.42 -33.85 19.15
CA VAL A 137 14.77 -35.24 19.52
C VAL A 137 15.16 -35.30 21.00
N PRO A 138 14.49 -36.16 21.81
CA PRO A 138 14.81 -36.30 23.23
C PRO A 138 16.27 -36.71 23.48
N PHE A 139 16.85 -36.19 24.56
CA PHE A 139 18.21 -36.47 25.08
C PHE A 139 19.37 -35.99 24.19
N PHE A 140 19.33 -36.22 22.87
CA PHE A 140 20.44 -35.96 21.96
C PHE A 140 20.20 -34.79 20.99
N GLY A 141 19.02 -34.15 21.02
CA GLY A 141 18.63 -33.19 19.99
C GLY A 141 19.56 -32.00 19.82
N LYS A 142 20.02 -31.37 20.92
CA LYS A 142 20.99 -30.27 20.88
C LYS A 142 22.33 -30.70 20.28
N LEU A 143 22.80 -31.90 20.63
CA LEU A 143 24.04 -32.46 20.07
C LEU A 143 23.89 -32.70 18.56
N LEU A 144 22.77 -33.28 18.13
CA LEU A 144 22.47 -33.53 16.72
C LEU A 144 22.39 -32.22 15.92
N SER A 145 21.65 -31.23 16.43
CA SER A 145 21.54 -29.90 15.83
C SER A 145 22.90 -29.24 15.66
N SER A 146 23.71 -29.21 16.73
CA SER A 146 25.06 -28.64 16.67
C SER A 146 25.98 -29.40 15.71
N ALA A 147 25.84 -30.72 15.58
CA ALA A 147 26.70 -31.54 14.72
C ALA A 147 26.36 -31.42 13.23
N PHE A 148 25.08 -31.24 12.88
CA PHE A 148 24.61 -31.25 11.49
C PHE A 148 24.22 -29.87 10.94
N THR A 149 23.86 -28.92 11.79
CA THR A 149 23.45 -27.55 11.39
C THR A 149 24.35 -26.45 11.94
N GLY A 150 25.17 -26.76 12.95
CA GLY A 150 26.04 -25.79 13.62
C GLY A 150 25.32 -24.94 14.66
N VAL A 151 25.98 -23.87 15.12
CA VAL A 151 25.45 -22.91 16.08
C VAL A 151 25.44 -21.53 15.41
N GLY A 152 24.30 -20.84 15.44
CA GLY A 152 24.12 -19.54 14.79
C GLY A 152 23.94 -19.64 13.27
N GLU A 153 24.22 -18.55 12.55
CA GLU A 153 24.04 -18.45 11.09
C GLU A 153 25.29 -18.88 10.28
N ASN A 154 26.34 -19.36 10.95
CA ASN A 154 27.55 -19.83 10.28
C ASN A 154 27.27 -21.18 9.57
N SER A 155 27.43 -21.19 8.24
CA SER A 155 27.18 -22.37 7.40
C SER A 155 28.33 -23.38 7.36
N GLN A 156 29.44 -23.15 8.08
CA GLN A 156 30.63 -24.00 8.05
C GLN A 156 30.34 -25.47 8.38
N VAL A 157 29.54 -25.74 9.41
CA VAL A 157 29.20 -27.11 9.80
C VAL A 157 28.41 -27.79 8.69
N VAL A 158 27.39 -27.13 8.15
CA VAL A 158 26.59 -27.65 7.04
C VAL A 158 27.48 -27.90 5.82
N TYR A 159 28.41 -26.99 5.51
CA TYR A 159 29.36 -27.12 4.40
C TYR A 159 30.24 -28.35 4.55
N ILE A 160 30.87 -28.56 5.73
CA ILE A 160 31.73 -29.73 5.98
C ILE A 160 30.91 -31.02 5.91
N GLN A 161 29.73 -31.05 6.52
CA GLN A 161 28.88 -32.24 6.53
C GLN A 161 28.38 -32.62 5.13
N HIS A 162 28.08 -31.64 4.28
CA HIS A 162 27.68 -31.82 2.88
C HIS A 162 28.83 -32.30 2.00
N VAL A 163 29.94 -31.54 1.97
CA VAL A 163 31.06 -31.79 1.06
C VAL A 163 31.81 -33.07 1.43
N ALA A 164 31.90 -33.40 2.72
CA ALA A 164 32.65 -34.57 3.19
C ALA A 164 31.73 -35.68 3.74
N THR A 165 31.13 -35.49 4.92
CA THR A 165 30.54 -36.61 5.69
C THR A 165 29.45 -37.34 4.93
N GLY A 166 28.39 -36.66 4.50
CA GLY A 166 27.25 -37.32 3.86
C GLY A 166 27.59 -37.79 2.44
N THR A 167 28.39 -37.03 1.69
CA THR A 167 28.92 -37.47 0.38
C THR A 167 29.74 -38.76 0.50
N ILE A 168 30.68 -38.85 1.45
CA ILE A 168 31.48 -40.07 1.69
C ILE A 168 30.58 -41.25 2.09
N LEU A 169 29.60 -41.02 2.97
CA LEU A 169 28.65 -42.07 3.39
C LEU A 169 27.82 -42.59 2.23
N LEU A 170 27.39 -41.74 1.30
CA LEU A 170 26.69 -42.17 0.08
C LEU A 170 27.59 -43.02 -0.82
N PHE A 171 28.86 -42.66 -1.02
CA PHE A 171 29.79 -43.49 -1.78
C PHE A 171 30.10 -44.82 -1.09
N ILE A 172 30.21 -44.85 0.25
CA ILE A 172 30.34 -46.09 1.02
C ILE A 172 29.11 -46.97 0.79
N ALA A 173 27.90 -46.40 0.80
CA ALA A 173 26.67 -47.14 0.56
C ALA A 173 26.60 -47.71 -0.87
N VAL A 174 26.97 -46.92 -1.88
CA VAL A 174 27.04 -47.37 -3.29
C VAL A 174 28.07 -48.48 -3.45
N TYR A 175 29.27 -48.31 -2.88
CA TYR A 175 30.31 -49.33 -2.93
C TYR A 175 29.88 -50.61 -2.21
N ASP A 176 29.26 -50.54 -1.03
CA ASP A 176 28.80 -51.75 -0.35
C ASP A 176 27.69 -52.46 -1.13
N HIS A 177 26.83 -51.70 -1.83
CA HIS A 177 25.71 -52.21 -2.62
C HIS A 177 26.13 -52.86 -3.95
N VAL A 178 26.96 -52.20 -4.74
CA VAL A 178 27.29 -52.61 -6.13
C VAL A 178 28.74 -53.11 -6.26
N LYS A 179 29.57 -52.96 -5.21
CA LYS A 179 31.01 -53.30 -5.18
C LYS A 179 31.88 -52.50 -6.17
N THR A 180 31.34 -51.42 -6.72
CA THR A 180 32.05 -50.44 -7.54
C THR A 180 31.49 -49.05 -7.29
N ILE A 181 32.33 -48.03 -7.38
CA ILE A 181 31.92 -46.62 -7.40
C ILE A 181 31.75 -46.11 -8.84
N TRP A 182 32.32 -46.82 -9.82
CA TRP A 182 32.31 -46.41 -11.21
C TRP A 182 31.02 -46.86 -11.89
N PRO A 183 30.20 -45.93 -12.41
CA PRO A 183 29.06 -46.27 -13.24
C PRO A 183 29.50 -46.93 -14.55
N LYS A 184 28.61 -47.70 -15.18
CA LYS A 184 28.85 -48.18 -16.55
C LYS A 184 29.15 -47.00 -17.48
N ARG A 185 30.24 -47.10 -18.24
CA ARG A 185 30.70 -46.05 -19.18
C ARG A 185 29.59 -45.54 -20.11
N LYS A 186 28.77 -46.47 -20.64
CA LYS A 186 27.64 -46.13 -21.53
C LYS A 186 26.60 -45.27 -20.83
N SER A 187 26.14 -45.70 -19.65
CA SER A 187 25.13 -44.98 -18.87
C SER A 187 25.64 -43.61 -18.43
N TRP A 188 26.90 -43.54 -17.99
CA TRP A 188 27.52 -42.28 -17.59
C TRP A 188 27.58 -41.27 -18.74
N LEU A 189 28.02 -41.68 -19.94
CA LEU A 189 28.08 -40.79 -21.11
C LEU A 189 26.70 -40.24 -21.53
N ILE A 190 25.66 -41.07 -21.44
CA ILE A 190 24.29 -40.66 -21.75
C ILE A 190 23.79 -39.67 -20.70
N VAL A 191 23.95 -40.00 -19.42
CA VAL A 191 23.48 -39.16 -18.30
C VAL A 191 24.24 -37.83 -18.27
N PHE A 192 25.55 -37.84 -18.46
CA PHE A 192 26.37 -36.62 -18.57
C PHE A 192 25.91 -35.74 -19.73
N SER A 193 25.70 -36.31 -20.92
CA SER A 193 25.18 -35.56 -22.07
C SER A 193 23.81 -34.94 -21.79
N ILE A 194 22.89 -35.67 -21.14
CA ILE A 194 21.57 -35.16 -20.76
C ILE A 194 21.71 -34.00 -19.77
N ILE A 195 22.49 -34.17 -18.71
CA ILE A 195 22.71 -33.15 -17.70
C ILE A 195 23.37 -31.92 -18.31
N LEU A 196 24.33 -32.10 -19.22
CA LEU A 196 24.98 -31.00 -19.94
C LEU A 196 23.98 -30.23 -20.84
N ILE A 197 23.15 -30.95 -21.60
CA ILE A 197 22.10 -30.35 -22.44
C ILE A 197 21.08 -29.58 -21.60
N LEU A 198 20.81 -30.00 -20.37
CA LEU A 198 19.95 -29.26 -19.43
C LEU A 198 20.69 -28.07 -18.82
N SER A 199 21.96 -28.22 -18.48
CA SER A 199 22.73 -27.24 -17.71
C SER A 199 23.15 -26.00 -18.50
N VAL A 200 23.18 -26.08 -19.83
CA VAL A 200 23.49 -24.94 -20.70
C VAL A 200 22.32 -23.95 -20.78
N PRO A 201 21.08 -24.37 -21.14
CA PRO A 201 19.93 -23.48 -21.24
C PRO A 201 19.20 -23.22 -19.91
N PHE A 202 19.32 -24.10 -18.91
CA PHE A 202 18.57 -23.98 -17.65
C PHE A 202 19.46 -23.72 -16.44
N ARG A 203 19.34 -22.52 -15.89
CA ARG A 203 20.06 -22.08 -14.69
C ARG A 203 19.49 -22.72 -13.44
N ALA A 204 20.37 -23.14 -12.53
CA ALA A 204 20.00 -23.58 -11.20
C ALA A 204 19.39 -22.40 -10.39
N PRO A 205 18.26 -22.59 -9.67
CA PRO A 205 17.60 -21.51 -8.94
C PRO A 205 18.48 -20.88 -7.84
N LEU A 206 18.35 -19.58 -7.64
CA LEU A 206 18.92 -18.84 -6.50
C LEU A 206 17.90 -17.76 -6.10
N GLY A 207 17.51 -17.72 -4.83
CA GLY A 207 16.62 -16.69 -4.28
C GLY A 207 17.38 -15.41 -3.91
N GLN A 208 16.65 -14.39 -3.48
CA GLN A 208 17.23 -13.22 -2.81
C GLN A 208 17.55 -13.54 -1.34
N ALA A 209 18.56 -12.89 -0.78
CA ALA A 209 18.95 -13.04 0.63
C ALA A 209 17.85 -12.57 1.61
N ASP A 210 17.02 -11.62 1.19
CA ASP A 210 16.00 -10.93 1.98
C ASP A 210 14.57 -11.19 1.46
N SER A 211 14.36 -12.25 0.67
CA SER A 211 13.03 -12.59 0.14
C SER A 211 12.00 -12.82 1.25
N SER A 212 10.82 -12.21 1.12
CA SER A 212 9.65 -12.44 1.98
C SER A 212 8.98 -13.80 1.73
N GLN A 213 9.08 -14.33 0.51
CA GLN A 213 8.54 -15.64 0.16
C GLN A 213 9.62 -16.70 0.34
N VAL A 214 9.34 -17.68 1.20
CA VAL A 214 10.27 -18.75 1.55
C VAL A 214 9.60 -20.11 1.43
N LYS A 215 9.89 -20.84 0.35
CA LYS A 215 9.54 -22.27 0.22
C LYS A 215 10.78 -23.13 0.39
N GLY A 216 10.61 -24.27 1.03
CA GLY A 216 11.61 -25.33 1.03
C GLY A 216 11.82 -25.91 -0.38
N PRO A 217 12.82 -26.77 -0.57
CA PRO A 217 13.02 -27.44 -1.84
C PRO A 217 11.80 -28.30 -2.20
N TRP A 218 11.51 -28.44 -3.49
CA TRP A 218 10.26 -29.06 -3.99
C TRP A 218 9.97 -30.44 -3.36
N PHE A 219 10.99 -31.24 -3.06
CA PHE A 219 10.84 -32.57 -2.46
C PHE A 219 10.52 -32.55 -0.95
N PHE A 220 10.67 -31.42 -0.25
CA PHE A 220 10.34 -31.22 1.16
C PHE A 220 9.22 -30.21 1.42
N VAL A 221 8.66 -29.57 0.39
CA VAL A 221 7.48 -28.70 0.56
C VAL A 221 6.30 -29.44 1.16
N GLY A 222 6.12 -30.73 0.87
CA GLY A 222 5.12 -31.55 1.55
C GLY A 222 5.35 -31.68 3.06
N ILE A 223 6.60 -31.84 3.50
CA ILE A 223 6.95 -31.84 4.94
C ILE A 223 6.67 -30.45 5.54
N GLN A 224 7.01 -29.39 4.83
CA GLN A 224 6.71 -28.02 5.27
C GLN A 224 5.21 -27.80 5.45
N GLU A 225 4.37 -28.28 4.52
CA GLU A 225 2.91 -28.23 4.66
C GLU A 225 2.45 -28.99 5.92
N MET A 226 2.98 -30.19 6.18
CA MET A 226 2.63 -30.95 7.38
C MET A 226 3.02 -30.24 8.68
N LEU A 227 4.16 -29.52 8.68
CA LEU A 227 4.59 -28.71 9.83
C LEU A 227 3.64 -27.54 10.09
N HIS A 228 3.00 -26.98 9.06
CA HIS A 228 1.95 -25.96 9.25
C HIS A 228 0.62 -26.55 9.73
N LEU A 229 0.40 -27.85 9.57
CA LEU A 229 -0.80 -28.55 10.06
C LEU A 229 -0.68 -29.03 11.51
N THR A 230 0.48 -28.91 12.15
CA THR A 230 0.70 -29.36 13.53
C THR A 230 1.45 -28.33 14.37
N SER A 231 1.08 -28.21 15.64
CA SER A 231 1.81 -27.40 16.62
C SER A 231 3.02 -28.13 17.24
N HIS A 232 3.21 -29.42 16.95
CA HIS A 232 4.23 -30.27 17.57
C HIS A 232 5.13 -30.91 16.49
N PRO A 233 6.29 -30.31 16.16
CA PRO A 233 7.20 -30.80 15.12
C PRO A 233 7.70 -32.24 15.32
N VAL A 234 7.74 -32.72 16.56
CA VAL A 234 8.12 -34.10 16.92
C VAL A 234 7.33 -35.16 16.15
N TYR A 235 6.04 -34.93 15.87
CA TYR A 235 5.22 -35.91 15.14
C TYR A 235 5.73 -36.18 13.73
N ILE A 236 6.33 -35.18 13.08
CA ILE A 236 6.91 -35.32 11.75
C ILE A 236 8.18 -36.18 11.81
N ILE A 237 8.99 -36.03 12.86
CA ILE A 237 10.20 -36.84 13.06
C ILE A 237 9.83 -38.29 13.34
N ILE A 238 8.84 -38.51 14.20
CA ILE A 238 8.33 -39.87 14.48
C ILE A 238 7.85 -40.51 13.18
N LEU A 239 7.14 -39.77 12.32
CA LEU A 239 6.67 -40.27 11.04
C LEU A 239 7.84 -40.66 10.11
N ILE A 240 8.88 -39.84 10.00
CA ILE A 240 10.08 -40.12 9.18
C ILE A 240 10.82 -41.35 9.73
N LEU A 241 11.03 -41.43 11.05
CA LEU A 241 11.67 -42.58 11.69
C LEU A 241 10.85 -43.87 11.49
N LEU A 242 9.53 -43.79 11.66
CA LEU A 242 8.63 -44.92 11.43
C LEU A 242 8.67 -45.40 9.98
N LEU A 243 8.74 -44.49 9.01
CA LEU A 243 8.94 -44.84 7.60
C LEU A 243 10.26 -45.61 7.39
N LEU A 244 11.37 -45.14 7.94
CA LEU A 244 12.68 -45.80 7.82
C LEU A 244 12.68 -47.18 8.51
N ILE A 245 12.05 -47.30 9.69
CA ILE A 245 11.90 -48.56 10.42
C ILE A 245 11.08 -49.56 9.60
N ILE A 246 9.94 -49.12 9.03
CA ILE A 246 9.11 -49.98 8.19
C ILE A 246 9.90 -50.49 6.99
N ILE A 247 10.64 -49.62 6.29
CA ILE A 247 11.50 -50.02 5.15
C ILE A 247 12.56 -51.03 5.61
N TYR A 248 13.20 -50.81 6.76
CA TYR A 248 14.21 -51.72 7.28
C TYR A 248 13.66 -53.13 7.57
N PHE A 249 12.47 -53.24 8.15
CA PHE A 249 11.84 -54.53 8.44
C PHE A 249 11.11 -55.15 7.26
N LEU A 250 10.86 -54.40 6.18
CA LEU A 250 10.06 -54.82 5.04
C LEU A 250 10.48 -56.16 4.40
N PRO A 251 11.79 -56.47 4.19
CA PRO A 251 12.19 -57.77 3.63
C PRO A 251 11.83 -58.96 4.53
N ARG A 252 11.66 -58.73 5.84
CA ARG A 252 11.36 -59.75 6.85
C ARG A 252 9.87 -60.06 6.98
N PHE A 253 8.99 -59.22 6.44
CA PHE A 253 7.56 -59.43 6.52
C PHE A 253 7.12 -60.65 5.69
N ARG A 254 6.12 -61.38 6.20
CA ARG A 254 5.45 -62.45 5.44
C ARG A 254 4.83 -61.86 4.17
N ARG A 255 4.73 -62.67 3.11
CA ARG A 255 4.36 -62.23 1.74
C ARG A 255 3.10 -61.34 1.69
N ASN A 256 2.06 -61.69 2.44
CA ASN A 256 0.79 -60.95 2.46
C ASN A 256 0.93 -59.56 3.11
N TYR A 257 1.51 -59.49 4.32
CA TYR A 257 1.77 -58.23 5.02
C TYR A 257 2.75 -57.34 4.26
N ARG A 258 3.76 -57.93 3.59
CA ARG A 258 4.70 -57.19 2.73
C ARG A 258 4.00 -56.55 1.54
N ARG A 259 3.11 -57.25 0.85
CA ARG A 259 2.31 -56.68 -0.25
C ARG A 259 1.40 -55.55 0.24
N LEU A 260 0.73 -55.74 1.38
CA LEU A 260 -0.13 -54.72 1.97
C LEU A 260 0.68 -53.47 2.33
N THR A 261 1.80 -53.64 3.04
CA THR A 261 2.69 -52.54 3.44
C THR A 261 3.20 -51.76 2.22
N LYS A 262 3.62 -52.45 1.15
CA LYS A 262 4.03 -51.80 -0.11
C LYS A 262 2.90 -50.96 -0.75
N ARG A 263 1.66 -51.46 -0.73
CA ARG A 263 0.50 -50.69 -1.22
C ARG A 263 0.25 -49.45 -0.36
N ILE A 264 0.31 -49.58 0.96
CA ILE A 264 0.16 -48.46 1.89
C ILE A 264 1.24 -47.40 1.63
N LEU A 265 2.51 -47.81 1.50
CA LEU A 265 3.62 -46.90 1.20
C LEU A 265 3.45 -46.19 -0.14
N LEU A 266 2.96 -46.89 -1.17
CA LEU A 266 2.68 -46.29 -2.48
C LEU A 266 1.56 -45.23 -2.39
N VAL A 267 0.45 -45.56 -1.73
CA VAL A 267 -0.67 -44.62 -1.53
C VAL A 267 -0.21 -43.41 -0.72
N ALA A 268 0.54 -43.62 0.36
CA ALA A 268 1.11 -42.54 1.17
C ALA A 268 2.07 -41.65 0.36
N GLY A 269 2.91 -42.26 -0.50
CA GLY A 269 3.79 -41.52 -1.40
C GLY A 269 3.05 -40.68 -2.44
N ILE A 270 1.98 -41.22 -3.05
CA ILE A 270 1.12 -40.47 -3.99
C ILE A 270 0.44 -39.31 -3.28
N PHE A 271 -0.09 -39.53 -2.07
CA PHE A 271 -0.70 -38.49 -1.26
C PHE A 271 0.30 -37.37 -0.92
N TYR A 272 1.52 -37.74 -0.51
CA TYR A 272 2.60 -36.79 -0.25
C TYR A 272 2.96 -35.95 -1.48
N LEU A 273 3.06 -36.58 -2.67
CA LEU A 273 3.32 -35.87 -3.92
C LEU A 273 2.19 -34.91 -4.29
N MET A 274 0.93 -35.32 -4.10
CA MET A 274 -0.23 -34.47 -4.35
C MET A 274 -0.23 -33.24 -3.43
N MET A 275 -0.01 -33.45 -2.13
CA MET A 275 0.11 -32.36 -1.15
C MET A 275 1.27 -31.41 -1.49
N THR A 276 2.43 -31.96 -1.87
CA THR A 276 3.59 -31.20 -2.33
C THR A 276 3.25 -30.33 -3.54
N LEU A 277 2.57 -30.90 -4.55
CA LEU A 277 2.16 -30.18 -5.75
C LEU A 277 1.16 -29.06 -5.44
N ILE A 278 0.18 -29.32 -4.58
CA ILE A 278 -0.81 -28.32 -4.15
C ILE A 278 -0.11 -27.17 -3.42
N ALA A 279 0.78 -27.46 -2.47
CA ALA A 279 1.49 -26.43 -1.73
C ALA A 279 2.46 -25.62 -2.63
N LEU A 280 3.17 -26.28 -3.55
CA LEU A 280 4.00 -25.60 -4.55
C LEU A 280 3.19 -24.63 -5.41
N LEU A 281 2.00 -25.04 -5.85
CA LEU A 281 1.17 -24.22 -6.74
C LEU A 281 0.41 -23.13 -6.00
N PHE A 282 -0.11 -23.37 -4.79
CA PHE A 282 -1.10 -22.49 -4.18
C PHE A 282 -0.66 -21.81 -2.88
N ARG A 283 0.48 -22.17 -2.28
CA ARG A 283 0.99 -21.47 -1.09
C ARG A 283 1.83 -20.25 -1.46
N GLY A 284 1.60 -19.15 -0.75
CA GLY A 284 2.17 -17.84 -0.98
C GLY A 284 3.14 -17.35 0.08
N GLU A 285 3.21 -16.03 0.22
CA GLU A 285 3.87 -15.40 1.38
C GLU A 285 3.12 -15.78 2.66
N ASN A 286 3.84 -15.84 3.79
CA ASN A 286 3.30 -16.29 5.09
C ASN A 286 2.55 -17.63 5.06
N TRP A 287 2.82 -18.48 4.04
CA TRP A 287 2.10 -19.73 3.83
C TRP A 287 0.58 -19.56 3.58
N GLU A 288 0.14 -18.39 3.14
CA GLU A 288 -1.26 -18.11 2.80
C GLU A 288 -1.65 -18.71 1.44
N TRP A 289 -2.96 -18.84 1.21
CA TRP A 289 -3.49 -19.32 -0.07
C TRP A 289 -3.43 -18.22 -1.14
N LYS A 290 -2.82 -18.54 -2.28
CA LYS A 290 -2.78 -17.71 -3.50
C LYS A 290 -3.77 -18.21 -4.53
N SER A 291 -4.38 -17.27 -5.26
CA SER A 291 -5.23 -17.56 -6.41
C SER A 291 -4.40 -17.89 -7.67
N TRP A 292 -5.04 -18.51 -8.66
CA TRP A 292 -4.39 -18.88 -9.92
C TRP A 292 -3.81 -17.68 -10.69
N ASN A 293 -4.43 -16.51 -10.58
CA ASN A 293 -3.95 -15.29 -11.25
C ASN A 293 -2.69 -14.73 -10.60
N GLU A 294 -2.57 -14.84 -9.27
CA GLU A 294 -1.37 -14.43 -8.52
C GLU A 294 -0.19 -15.39 -8.76
N ASN A 295 -0.46 -16.65 -9.11
CA ASN A 295 0.58 -17.65 -9.39
C ASN A 295 1.38 -17.39 -10.67
N LYS A 296 0.78 -16.74 -11.67
CA LYS A 296 1.44 -16.45 -12.97
C LYS A 296 2.68 -15.55 -12.83
N LEU A 297 2.77 -14.84 -11.71
CA LEU A 297 3.83 -13.90 -11.33
C LEU A 297 4.80 -14.46 -10.30
N SER A 298 4.60 -15.67 -9.77
CA SER A 298 5.48 -16.24 -8.75
C SER A 298 6.88 -16.56 -9.30
N GLU A 299 7.91 -16.17 -8.54
CA GLU A 299 9.33 -16.17 -8.94
C GLU A 299 9.95 -17.58 -9.01
N GLU A 300 9.39 -18.57 -8.31
CA GLU A 300 9.98 -19.91 -8.21
C GLU A 300 9.54 -20.83 -9.38
N ARG A 301 10.19 -20.66 -10.53
CA ARG A 301 10.07 -21.62 -11.63
C ARG A 301 11.03 -22.78 -11.44
N LEU A 302 10.52 -24.00 -11.55
CA LEU A 302 11.31 -25.23 -11.58
C LEU A 302 12.33 -25.26 -12.75
N LEU A 303 12.05 -24.52 -13.83
CA LEU A 303 12.91 -24.38 -15.01
C LEU A 303 13.10 -22.90 -15.33
N ILE A 304 14.32 -22.40 -15.10
CA ILE A 304 14.72 -21.02 -15.41
C ILE A 304 15.54 -21.07 -16.71
N PHE A 305 14.92 -20.70 -17.83
CA PHE A 305 15.62 -20.61 -19.11
C PHE A 305 16.49 -19.35 -19.13
N ASP A 306 17.81 -19.53 -19.01
CA ASP A 306 18.81 -18.46 -19.00
C ASP A 306 20.12 -19.05 -19.57
N PRO A 307 20.26 -19.08 -20.92
CA PRO A 307 21.35 -19.81 -21.56
C PRO A 307 22.70 -19.18 -21.26
N ILE A 308 23.63 -19.98 -20.75
CA ILE A 308 24.99 -19.54 -20.42
C ILE A 308 25.74 -19.16 -21.70
N ASN A 309 26.31 -17.96 -21.72
CA ASN A 309 27.24 -17.54 -22.76
C ASN A 309 28.69 -17.78 -22.29
N LEU A 310 29.27 -18.93 -22.65
CA LEU A 310 30.64 -19.29 -22.27
C LEU A 310 31.72 -18.44 -22.99
N PHE A 311 31.35 -17.69 -24.03
CA PHE A 311 32.28 -16.98 -24.90
C PHE A 311 32.11 -15.45 -24.84
N SER A 312 31.36 -14.92 -23.87
CA SER A 312 31.27 -13.46 -23.70
C SER A 312 32.62 -12.88 -23.27
N SER A 313 33.06 -11.79 -23.91
CA SER A 313 34.28 -11.09 -23.53
C SER A 313 34.18 -10.54 -22.11
N ASN A 314 35.32 -10.54 -21.41
CA ASN A 314 35.50 -10.28 -19.99
C ASN A 314 35.39 -8.77 -19.62
N ASP A 315 34.63 -7.98 -20.37
CA ASP A 315 34.45 -6.53 -20.15
C ASP A 315 33.39 -6.23 -19.07
N GLN A 316 33.02 -7.22 -18.26
CA GLN A 316 32.01 -7.04 -17.23
C GLN A 316 32.53 -6.17 -16.09
N LYS A 317 31.86 -5.05 -15.86
CA LYS A 317 32.09 -4.16 -14.71
C LYS A 317 31.87 -4.94 -13.41
N VAL A 318 32.86 -4.87 -12.52
CA VAL A 318 32.76 -5.44 -11.17
C VAL A 318 31.85 -4.55 -10.32
N ILE A 319 30.89 -5.15 -9.62
CA ILE A 319 30.06 -4.42 -8.65
C ILE A 319 30.91 -4.18 -7.40
N PRO A 320 31.03 -2.94 -6.90
CA PRO A 320 31.78 -2.64 -5.67
C PRO A 320 31.33 -3.50 -4.49
N GLU A 321 32.25 -3.92 -3.63
CA GLU A 321 32.02 -4.88 -2.52
C GLU A 321 30.89 -4.47 -1.55
N ASN A 322 30.66 -3.17 -1.41
CA ASN A 322 29.61 -2.60 -0.56
C ASN A 322 28.23 -2.50 -1.23
N GLN A 323 28.05 -3.05 -2.44
CA GLN A 323 26.78 -3.03 -3.16
C GLN A 323 26.17 -4.42 -3.28
N ARG A 324 24.83 -4.45 -3.25
CA ARG A 324 24.02 -5.65 -3.45
C ARG A 324 24.36 -6.32 -4.79
N ARG A 325 24.49 -7.64 -4.80
CA ARG A 325 24.89 -8.42 -5.98
C ARG A 325 23.71 -8.73 -6.88
N GLU A 326 23.38 -7.80 -7.78
CA GLU A 326 22.33 -7.97 -8.79
C GLU A 326 22.82 -7.63 -10.19
N SER A 327 22.36 -8.38 -11.20
CA SER A 327 22.71 -8.18 -12.60
C SER A 327 22.29 -6.80 -13.13
N CYS A 328 21.25 -6.20 -12.56
CA CYS A 328 20.81 -4.84 -12.88
C CYS A 328 21.96 -3.84 -12.73
N LEU A 329 22.75 -3.95 -11.64
CA LEU A 329 23.84 -3.04 -11.35
C LEU A 329 25.06 -3.26 -12.26
N LEU A 330 25.17 -4.36 -13.00
CA LEU A 330 26.22 -4.53 -14.02
C LEU A 330 26.05 -3.51 -15.16
N CYS A 331 24.81 -3.23 -15.54
CA CYS A 331 24.47 -2.30 -16.63
C CYS A 331 24.08 -0.91 -16.09
N HIS A 332 23.50 -0.85 -14.89
CA HIS A 332 22.92 0.35 -14.28
C HIS A 332 23.68 0.83 -13.02
N ALA A 333 24.98 0.52 -12.90
CA ALA A 333 25.82 0.91 -11.76
C ALA A 333 25.79 2.42 -11.44
N SER A 334 25.60 3.26 -12.46
CA SER A 334 25.65 4.72 -12.34
C SER A 334 24.30 5.38 -12.02
N MET A 335 23.24 4.60 -11.77
CA MET A 335 21.91 5.16 -11.48
C MET A 335 21.94 5.99 -10.19
N LYS A 336 21.41 7.22 -10.28
CA LYS A 336 21.33 8.20 -9.18
C LYS A 336 19.92 8.77 -9.08
N GLY A 337 19.65 9.55 -8.04
CA GLY A 337 18.41 10.34 -7.88
C GLY A 337 17.41 9.78 -6.86
N LEU A 338 17.62 8.54 -6.38
CA LEU A 338 16.86 8.00 -5.25
C LEU A 338 17.39 8.54 -3.90
N SER A 339 16.50 8.60 -2.92
CA SER A 339 16.84 8.99 -1.55
C SER A 339 17.72 7.94 -0.85
N GLU A 340 18.37 8.34 0.25
CA GLU A 340 19.23 7.45 1.05
C GLU A 340 18.49 6.19 1.52
N SER A 341 17.23 6.34 1.95
CA SER A 341 16.37 5.23 2.38
C SER A 341 16.02 4.25 1.26
N HIS A 342 16.17 4.66 0.00
CA HIS A 342 15.90 3.85 -1.19
C HIS A 342 17.15 3.66 -2.06
N ASN A 343 18.34 3.65 -1.45
CA ASN A 343 19.61 3.55 -2.18
C ASN A 343 19.77 2.17 -2.87
N PRO A 344 19.83 2.10 -4.22
CA PRO A 344 19.99 0.84 -4.96
C PRO A 344 21.27 0.07 -4.64
N SER A 345 22.30 0.75 -4.14
CA SER A 345 23.53 0.10 -3.67
C SER A 345 23.25 -0.85 -2.51
N VAL A 346 22.33 -0.51 -1.63
CA VAL A 346 21.99 -1.32 -0.44
C VAL A 346 20.84 -2.26 -0.75
N MET A 347 19.75 -1.72 -1.31
CA MET A 347 18.51 -2.47 -1.48
C MET A 347 18.40 -3.23 -2.81
N GLY A 348 19.19 -2.86 -3.83
CA GLY A 348 19.07 -3.39 -5.19
C GLY A 348 17.95 -2.74 -6.00
N CYS A 349 17.85 -3.12 -7.27
CA CYS A 349 16.77 -2.65 -8.15
C CYS A 349 15.58 -3.62 -8.14
N VAL A 350 15.85 -4.91 -7.94
CA VAL A 350 14.84 -5.99 -8.01
C VAL A 350 13.84 -5.91 -6.85
N ALA A 351 14.23 -5.32 -5.71
CA ALA A 351 13.32 -5.09 -4.58
C ALA A 351 12.07 -4.27 -4.99
N CYS A 352 12.24 -3.27 -5.85
CA CYS A 352 11.13 -2.42 -6.31
C CYS A 352 10.62 -2.86 -7.69
N HIS A 353 11.52 -3.10 -8.65
CA HIS A 353 11.15 -3.32 -10.03
C HIS A 353 11.01 -4.79 -10.41
N LYS A 354 11.31 -5.75 -9.52
CA LYS A 354 11.35 -7.18 -9.86
C LYS A 354 12.29 -7.43 -11.04
N GLY A 355 12.03 -8.48 -11.82
CA GLY A 355 12.97 -8.97 -12.83
C GLY A 355 13.78 -10.16 -12.32
N ASP A 356 14.81 -10.54 -13.08
CA ASP A 356 15.74 -11.61 -12.70
C ASP A 356 17.08 -11.01 -12.27
N ALA A 357 17.33 -11.03 -10.96
CA ALA A 357 18.53 -10.46 -10.34
C ALA A 357 19.84 -11.11 -10.76
N TYR A 358 19.82 -12.28 -11.41
CA TYR A 358 21.03 -13.03 -11.73
C TYR A 358 21.17 -13.32 -13.22
N ALA A 359 20.20 -12.92 -14.05
CA ALA A 359 20.31 -13.03 -15.51
C ALA A 359 21.10 -11.84 -16.05
N THR A 360 22.16 -12.11 -16.80
CA THR A 360 23.04 -11.07 -17.38
C THR A 360 22.55 -10.58 -18.75
N GLY A 361 21.70 -11.37 -19.43
CA GLY A 361 21.11 -10.99 -20.71
C GLY A 361 19.94 -10.01 -20.55
N LYS A 362 19.95 -8.91 -21.31
CA LYS A 362 18.93 -7.83 -21.24
C LYS A 362 17.48 -8.34 -21.21
N THR A 363 17.09 -9.24 -22.12
CA THR A 363 15.71 -9.73 -22.22
C THR A 363 15.31 -10.57 -21.00
N MET A 364 16.26 -11.33 -20.45
CA MET A 364 16.01 -12.20 -19.30
C MET A 364 16.01 -11.42 -17.99
N ALA A 365 16.96 -10.49 -17.81
CA ALA A 365 17.04 -9.59 -16.65
C ALA A 365 15.75 -8.78 -16.45
N HIS A 366 15.20 -8.22 -17.54
CA HIS A 366 13.98 -7.40 -17.49
C HIS A 366 12.68 -8.23 -17.55
N ARG A 367 12.75 -9.57 -17.58
CA ARG A 367 11.56 -10.40 -17.69
C ARG A 367 10.71 -10.28 -16.43
N ASN A 368 9.41 -10.00 -16.60
CA ASN A 368 8.46 -9.76 -15.50
C ASN A 368 8.81 -8.54 -14.62
N MET A 369 9.60 -7.59 -15.12
CA MET A 369 9.85 -6.34 -14.44
C MET A 369 8.56 -5.53 -14.28
N ILE A 370 8.36 -4.96 -13.10
CA ILE A 370 7.29 -4.04 -12.77
C ILE A 370 7.74 -2.61 -13.10
N LEU A 371 7.00 -1.95 -13.98
CA LEU A 371 7.29 -0.59 -14.40
C LEU A 371 6.92 0.46 -13.34
N VAL A 372 5.82 0.24 -12.62
CA VAL A 372 5.31 1.16 -11.60
C VAL A 372 5.09 0.40 -10.27
N PRO A 373 6.12 0.35 -9.40
CA PRO A 373 6.07 -0.41 -8.15
C PRO A 373 5.00 0.06 -7.18
N GLY A 374 4.76 1.38 -7.10
CA GLY A 374 3.86 1.99 -6.11
C GLY A 374 2.36 1.79 -6.37
N ASN A 375 1.97 1.25 -7.52
CA ASN A 375 0.56 0.92 -7.80
C ASN A 375 0.03 -0.13 -6.82
N PHE A 376 -1.20 -0.02 -6.35
CA PHE A 376 -1.73 -0.95 -5.35
C PHE A 376 -1.85 -2.40 -5.81
N SER A 377 -1.94 -2.66 -7.12
CA SER A 377 -1.78 -4.03 -7.66
C SER A 377 -0.38 -4.62 -7.41
N ASN A 378 0.63 -3.77 -7.24
CA ASN A 378 2.04 -4.13 -7.12
C ASN A 378 2.64 -3.88 -5.73
N VAL A 379 2.04 -3.03 -4.89
CA VAL A 379 2.66 -2.64 -3.60
C VAL A 379 2.94 -3.83 -2.70
N ARG A 380 2.06 -4.83 -2.65
CA ARG A 380 2.25 -6.02 -1.79
C ARG A 380 3.55 -6.77 -2.11
N GLN A 381 3.94 -6.80 -3.38
CA GLN A 381 5.18 -7.45 -3.83
C GLN A 381 6.39 -6.50 -3.83
N THR A 382 6.20 -5.19 -3.59
CA THR A 382 7.27 -4.18 -3.69
C THR A 382 7.40 -3.40 -2.36
N CYS A 383 6.76 -2.23 -2.24
CA CYS A 383 6.84 -1.34 -1.08
C CYS A 383 6.26 -1.96 0.20
N GLY A 384 5.28 -2.86 0.09
CA GLY A 384 4.56 -3.51 1.19
C GLY A 384 5.14 -4.85 1.64
N THR A 385 6.35 -5.19 1.19
CA THR A 385 7.03 -6.40 1.67
C THR A 385 7.42 -6.24 3.15
N LYS A 386 7.65 -7.36 3.84
CA LYS A 386 7.95 -7.40 5.28
C LYS A 386 9.15 -6.54 5.71
N ASN A 387 10.13 -6.39 4.82
CA ASN A 387 11.35 -5.61 5.09
C ASN A 387 11.17 -4.12 4.76
N CYS A 388 10.01 -3.72 4.25
CA CYS A 388 9.69 -2.36 3.83
C CYS A 388 8.47 -1.83 4.64
N HIS A 389 7.43 -1.35 3.97
CA HIS A 389 6.27 -0.66 4.56
C HIS A 389 5.02 -1.54 4.70
N ALA A 390 5.16 -2.78 5.19
CA ALA A 390 4.06 -3.76 5.28
C ALA A 390 2.79 -3.18 5.94
N ASP A 391 2.92 -2.61 7.14
CA ASP A 391 1.78 -2.10 7.92
C ASP A 391 1.09 -0.89 7.25
N ILE A 392 1.82 -0.08 6.50
CA ILE A 392 1.28 1.12 5.84
C ILE A 392 0.38 0.72 4.67
N THR A 393 0.76 -0.31 3.92
CA THR A 393 -0.01 -0.72 2.73
C THR A 393 -1.42 -1.18 3.06
N ASP A 394 -1.60 -1.90 4.17
CA ASP A 394 -2.92 -2.34 4.62
C ASP A 394 -3.77 -1.20 5.16
N ARG A 395 -3.17 -0.24 5.90
CA ARG A 395 -3.89 0.97 6.35
C ARG A 395 -4.38 1.79 5.17
N MET A 396 -3.51 1.98 4.18
CA MET A 396 -3.81 2.81 3.02
C MET A 396 -4.94 2.23 2.16
N GLN A 397 -5.05 0.90 2.04
CA GLN A 397 -6.18 0.29 1.34
C GLN A 397 -7.54 0.56 2.02
N LYS A 398 -7.55 0.88 3.31
CA LYS A 398 -8.77 1.20 4.07
C LYS A 398 -9.09 2.70 4.10
N SER A 399 -8.14 3.55 3.68
CA SER A 399 -8.27 5.01 3.74
C SER A 399 -9.33 5.55 2.77
N LEU A 400 -9.86 6.74 3.08
CA LEU A 400 -10.80 7.43 2.20
C LEU A 400 -10.19 7.90 0.88
N MET A 401 -8.88 8.14 0.84
CA MET A 401 -8.14 8.45 -0.40
C MET A 401 -8.14 7.27 -1.38
N THR A 402 -8.34 6.05 -0.88
CA THR A 402 -8.48 4.82 -1.66
C THR A 402 -9.94 4.48 -1.93
N SER A 403 -10.80 4.51 -0.90
CA SER A 403 -12.16 3.98 -0.99
C SER A 403 -13.18 4.94 -1.59
N GLN A 404 -13.00 6.25 -1.42
CA GLN A 404 -14.00 7.30 -1.67
C GLN A 404 -15.37 7.06 -0.98
N SER A 405 -15.39 6.31 0.13
CA SER A 405 -16.63 5.82 0.75
C SER A 405 -17.70 6.89 0.95
N GLY A 406 -17.37 8.03 1.58
CA GLY A 406 -18.34 9.09 1.85
C GLY A 406 -18.93 9.74 0.60
N ILE A 407 -18.13 9.92 -0.46
CA ILE A 407 -18.64 10.44 -1.74
C ILE A 407 -19.66 9.47 -2.34
N ILE A 408 -19.33 8.17 -2.33
CA ILE A 408 -20.20 7.12 -2.87
C ILE A 408 -21.49 6.98 -2.05
N ALA A 409 -21.39 7.06 -0.73
CA ALA A 409 -22.54 6.96 0.17
C ALA A 409 -23.54 8.09 -0.07
N VAL A 410 -23.07 9.34 -0.12
CA VAL A 410 -23.93 10.50 -0.36
C VAL A 410 -24.55 10.43 -1.76
N ASP A 411 -23.78 10.05 -2.78
CA ASP A 411 -24.29 9.91 -4.15
C ASP A 411 -25.39 8.84 -4.24
N LYS A 412 -25.14 7.63 -3.72
CA LYS A 412 -26.14 6.54 -3.69
C LYS A 412 -27.40 6.92 -2.92
N PHE A 413 -27.26 7.67 -1.82
CA PHE A 413 -28.40 8.20 -1.07
C PHE A 413 -29.26 9.13 -1.94
N VAL A 414 -28.65 10.08 -2.65
CA VAL A 414 -29.37 11.05 -3.49
C VAL A 414 -30.01 10.38 -4.72
N PHE A 415 -29.41 9.35 -5.28
CA PHE A 415 -30.04 8.55 -6.34
C PHE A 415 -31.17 7.64 -5.83
N GLY A 416 -31.25 7.40 -4.52
CA GLY A 416 -32.20 6.48 -3.88
C GLY A 416 -31.78 5.01 -3.95
N GLU A 417 -30.49 4.75 -4.15
CA GLU A 417 -29.88 3.41 -4.16
C GLU A 417 -29.34 2.98 -2.79
N SER A 418 -29.22 3.90 -1.84
CA SER A 418 -29.03 3.64 -0.41
C SER A 418 -29.99 4.49 0.42
N THR A 419 -30.34 4.01 1.61
CA THR A 419 -31.17 4.74 2.59
C THR A 419 -30.34 5.46 3.66
N SER A 420 -29.02 5.31 3.66
CA SER A 420 -28.12 5.76 4.72
C SER A 420 -26.95 6.57 4.16
N LEU A 421 -26.66 7.71 4.78
CA LEU A 421 -25.51 8.55 4.46
C LEU A 421 -24.19 8.00 5.02
N ASN A 422 -24.25 6.94 5.83
CA ASN A 422 -23.10 6.39 6.55
C ASN A 422 -22.71 4.98 6.10
N ASP A 423 -23.33 4.46 5.05
CA ASP A 423 -22.96 3.16 4.47
C ASP A 423 -21.53 3.20 3.93
N THR A 424 -20.81 2.09 4.10
CA THR A 424 -19.41 1.97 3.67
C THR A 424 -19.33 1.35 2.28
N PHE A 425 -18.65 2.04 1.36
CA PHE A 425 -18.44 1.58 -0.01
C PHE A 425 -16.97 1.67 -0.41
N HIS A 426 -16.66 1.07 -1.56
CA HIS A 426 -15.34 1.19 -2.17
C HIS A 426 -15.47 1.44 -3.66
N VAL A 427 -14.78 2.45 -4.16
CA VAL A 427 -14.81 2.88 -5.57
C VAL A 427 -14.50 1.76 -6.57
N LYS A 428 -13.65 0.78 -6.23
CA LYS A 428 -13.35 -0.37 -7.10
C LYS A 428 -14.55 -1.29 -7.34
N ASN A 429 -15.55 -1.23 -6.45
CA ASN A 429 -16.75 -2.07 -6.48
C ASN A 429 -17.94 -1.40 -7.16
N LEU A 430 -17.77 -0.19 -7.73
CA LEU A 430 -18.87 0.48 -8.45
C LEU A 430 -19.36 -0.44 -9.57
N GLY A 431 -20.67 -0.61 -9.69
CA GLY A 431 -21.32 -1.33 -10.78
C GLY A 431 -21.68 -0.39 -11.94
N HIS A 432 -22.87 -0.57 -12.50
CA HIS A 432 -23.41 0.24 -13.60
C HIS A 432 -24.84 0.73 -13.30
N SER A 433 -25.17 0.90 -12.02
CA SER A 433 -26.41 1.57 -11.63
C SER A 433 -26.38 3.06 -12.03
N ALA A 434 -27.47 3.79 -11.81
CA ALA A 434 -27.53 5.21 -12.14
C ALA A 434 -26.47 6.00 -11.34
N ALA A 435 -26.41 5.77 -10.03
CA ALA A 435 -25.42 6.36 -9.13
C ALA A 435 -23.98 5.92 -9.48
N ASP A 436 -23.76 4.62 -9.69
CA ASP A 436 -22.42 4.11 -10.00
C ASP A 436 -21.91 4.66 -11.34
N THR A 437 -22.79 4.77 -12.35
CA THR A 437 -22.45 5.36 -13.65
C THR A 437 -22.18 6.86 -13.53
N HIS A 438 -22.95 7.58 -12.71
CA HIS A 438 -22.73 8.99 -12.41
C HIS A 438 -21.34 9.21 -11.79
N LEU A 439 -21.00 8.43 -10.76
CA LEU A 439 -19.68 8.45 -10.14
C LEU A 439 -18.58 8.08 -11.13
N ARG A 440 -18.77 7.05 -11.96
CA ARG A 440 -17.81 6.66 -13.00
C ARG A 440 -17.59 7.77 -14.03
N ASN A 441 -18.61 8.54 -14.39
CA ASN A 441 -18.49 9.61 -15.38
C ASN A 441 -17.84 10.88 -14.81
N LEU A 442 -18.10 11.23 -13.55
CA LEU A 442 -17.73 12.55 -13.02
C LEU A 442 -16.68 12.52 -11.89
N CYS A 443 -16.64 11.46 -11.07
CA CYS A 443 -15.96 11.48 -9.77
C CYS A 443 -14.88 10.39 -9.57
N ALA A 444 -14.99 9.24 -10.24
CA ALA A 444 -14.17 8.05 -9.96
C ALA A 444 -12.71 8.15 -10.45
N GLY A 445 -12.25 9.33 -10.88
CA GLY A 445 -10.87 9.55 -11.33
C GLY A 445 -9.90 10.00 -10.22
N CYS A 446 -10.38 10.27 -9.00
CA CYS A 446 -9.59 10.93 -7.95
C CYS A 446 -8.98 10.00 -6.89
N HIS A 447 -9.11 8.68 -7.00
CA HIS A 447 -8.65 7.76 -5.95
C HIS A 447 -7.27 7.17 -6.23
N LEU A 448 -6.57 6.83 -5.16
CA LEU A 448 -5.20 6.31 -5.22
C LEU A 448 -5.07 4.95 -5.89
N SER A 449 -6.15 4.16 -5.93
CA SER A 449 -6.17 2.84 -6.58
C SER A 449 -6.21 2.90 -8.11
N MET A 450 -6.32 4.08 -8.72
CA MET A 450 -6.16 4.20 -10.16
C MET A 450 -4.75 3.80 -10.56
N GLU A 451 -4.65 2.83 -11.47
CA GLU A 451 -3.36 2.27 -11.91
C GLU A 451 -2.65 3.24 -12.84
N LYS A 452 -1.43 3.64 -12.47
CA LYS A 452 -0.56 4.37 -13.38
C LYS A 452 0.12 3.39 -14.33
N THR A 453 -0.15 3.54 -15.63
CA THR A 453 0.35 2.62 -16.68
C THR A 453 1.49 3.20 -17.51
N LYS A 454 1.74 4.51 -17.39
CA LYS A 454 2.81 5.23 -18.07
C LYS A 454 3.83 5.75 -17.06
N THR A 455 5.09 5.82 -17.44
CA THR A 455 6.16 6.43 -16.62
C THR A 455 6.35 7.89 -17.01
N GLY A 456 6.76 8.71 -16.03
CA GLY A 456 7.05 10.12 -16.22
C GLY A 456 6.21 11.04 -15.34
N ASN A 457 6.51 12.34 -15.45
CA ASN A 457 5.66 13.37 -14.89
C ASN A 457 4.28 13.22 -15.53
N ALA A 458 3.30 13.09 -14.65
CA ALA A 458 1.93 13.26 -15.03
C ALA A 458 1.77 14.64 -15.66
N ASP A 459 1.10 14.76 -16.81
CA ASP A 459 0.33 15.97 -17.06
C ASP A 459 -0.53 16.19 -15.82
N TRP A 460 -0.80 17.44 -15.41
CA TRP A 460 -1.42 17.88 -14.14
C TRP A 460 -2.68 17.12 -13.65
N LEU A 461 -3.16 16.14 -14.43
CA LEU A 461 -4.30 15.25 -14.24
C LEU A 461 -4.00 13.73 -14.13
N GLU A 462 -2.76 13.21 -14.24
CA GLU A 462 -2.58 11.77 -13.92
C GLU A 462 -2.65 11.54 -12.41
N ARG A 463 -3.85 11.20 -11.96
CA ARG A 463 -4.19 10.84 -10.59
C ARG A 463 -3.96 9.35 -10.36
N GLY A 464 -3.79 8.97 -9.09
CA GLY A 464 -3.53 7.58 -8.71
C GLY A 464 -2.06 7.20 -8.74
N GLY A 465 -1.79 5.90 -8.86
CA GLY A 465 -0.44 5.34 -8.76
C GLY A 465 -0.08 4.85 -7.35
N GLY A 466 -1.07 4.67 -6.48
CA GLY A 466 -0.89 4.22 -5.10
C GLY A 466 0.09 5.09 -4.32
N CYS A 467 1.17 4.48 -3.81
CA CYS A 467 2.18 5.20 -3.02
C CYS A 467 2.92 6.26 -3.84
N ASN A 468 3.08 6.03 -5.15
CA ASN A 468 3.80 6.95 -6.04
C ASN A 468 3.04 8.25 -6.28
N ALA A 469 1.73 8.29 -6.01
CA ALA A 469 0.92 9.51 -6.18
C ALA A 469 1.45 10.67 -5.33
N CYS A 470 2.01 10.36 -4.15
CA CYS A 470 2.53 11.36 -3.22
C CYS A 470 4.06 11.34 -3.13
N HIS A 471 4.67 10.16 -3.17
CA HIS A 471 6.10 9.99 -2.85
C HIS A 471 7.04 10.08 -4.05
N LEU A 472 6.54 9.99 -5.28
CA LEU A 472 7.38 10.03 -6.48
C LEU A 472 7.55 11.46 -6.97
N HIS A 473 8.79 11.95 -7.00
CA HIS A 473 9.11 13.28 -7.51
C HIS A 473 10.15 13.21 -8.63
N TYR A 474 9.83 13.83 -9.77
CA TYR A 474 10.77 14.02 -10.86
C TYR A 474 11.38 15.40 -10.77
N SER A 475 12.66 15.47 -10.42
CA SER A 475 13.50 16.66 -10.68
C SER A 475 13.64 16.90 -12.18
N ASP A 476 14.06 18.10 -12.57
CA ASP A 476 14.30 18.46 -13.98
C ASP A 476 15.21 17.46 -14.71
N ASP A 477 16.28 16.99 -14.06
CA ASP A 477 17.19 15.98 -14.63
C ASP A 477 16.51 14.64 -14.85
N ALA A 478 15.76 14.14 -13.87
CA ALA A 478 14.94 12.94 -13.99
C ALA A 478 13.87 13.06 -15.07
N THR A 479 13.27 14.25 -15.24
CA THR A 479 12.34 14.54 -16.34
C THR A 479 13.04 14.49 -17.69
N ALA A 480 14.24 15.07 -17.82
CA ALA A 480 15.04 15.02 -19.03
C ALA A 480 15.45 13.58 -19.38
N SER A 481 15.88 12.80 -18.38
CA SER A 481 16.16 11.37 -18.50
C SER A 481 14.96 10.59 -19.01
N MET A 482 13.80 10.80 -18.40
CA MET A 482 12.57 10.15 -18.80
C MET A 482 12.19 10.49 -20.25
N LYS A 483 12.32 11.76 -20.68
CA LYS A 483 12.08 12.16 -22.07
C LYS A 483 13.01 11.42 -23.03
N ARG A 484 14.32 11.33 -22.72
CA ARG A 484 15.28 10.56 -23.55
C ARG A 484 14.93 9.08 -23.65
N MET A 485 14.48 8.46 -22.54
CA MET A 485 14.01 7.08 -22.55
C MET A 485 12.78 6.90 -23.44
N GLN A 486 11.80 7.82 -23.35
CA GLN A 486 10.59 7.79 -24.18
C GLN A 486 10.90 7.98 -25.67
N THR A 487 11.88 8.84 -26.01
CA THR A 487 12.33 9.07 -27.39
C THR A 487 13.37 8.05 -27.87
N LYS A 488 13.72 7.04 -27.06
CA LYS A 488 14.73 6.01 -27.36
C LYS A 488 16.12 6.55 -27.69
N THR A 489 16.48 7.70 -27.13
CA THR A 489 17.80 8.36 -27.27
C THR A 489 18.66 8.22 -26.01
N SER A 490 18.24 7.38 -25.06
CA SER A 490 18.90 7.16 -23.77
C SER A 490 20.23 6.38 -23.91
N GLY A 491 21.25 6.84 -23.16
CA GLY A 491 22.56 6.19 -23.04
C GLY A 491 22.72 5.24 -21.83
N ALA A 492 21.64 4.97 -21.08
CA ALA A 492 21.54 4.14 -19.86
C ALA A 492 22.44 4.50 -18.66
N THR A 493 23.63 5.03 -18.89
CA THR A 493 24.67 5.30 -17.87
C THR A 493 24.65 6.73 -17.32
N GLU A 494 23.91 7.63 -17.99
CA GLU A 494 23.74 9.04 -17.61
C GLU A 494 22.32 9.33 -17.08
N GLU A 495 21.50 8.29 -16.88
CA GLU A 495 20.10 8.49 -16.52
C GLU A 495 19.88 8.66 -15.02
N ILE A 496 19.00 9.61 -14.69
CA ILE A 496 18.60 9.95 -13.33
C ILE A 496 17.23 9.35 -13.06
N HIS A 497 17.14 8.59 -11.97
CA HIS A 497 15.90 8.06 -11.45
C HIS A 497 15.12 9.17 -10.72
N PRO A 498 13.78 9.25 -10.83
CA PRO A 498 12.98 10.11 -9.96
C PRO A 498 13.17 9.76 -8.49
N THR A 499 13.16 10.73 -7.58
CA THR A 499 13.28 10.44 -6.14
C THR A 499 12.00 9.81 -5.61
N ILE A 500 12.15 8.91 -4.64
CA ILE A 500 11.07 8.40 -3.80
C ILE A 500 11.43 8.78 -2.36
N ASP A 501 10.70 9.71 -1.78
CA ASP A 501 10.99 10.22 -0.44
C ASP A 501 9.76 10.82 0.25
N ILE A 502 9.97 11.44 1.41
CA ILE A 502 8.93 12.03 2.25
C ILE A 502 8.71 13.53 1.98
N GLN A 503 9.34 14.10 0.95
CA GLN A 503 9.18 15.50 0.55
C GLN A 503 7.98 15.65 -0.38
N VAL A 504 6.79 15.77 0.23
CA VAL A 504 5.52 15.83 -0.49
C VAL A 504 5.03 17.28 -0.56
N SER A 505 5.15 17.89 -1.74
CA SER A 505 4.70 19.26 -2.03
C SER A 505 3.21 19.36 -2.38
N ASN A 506 2.67 20.58 -2.35
CA ASN A 506 1.23 20.85 -2.55
C ASN A 506 0.72 20.49 -3.95
N ASP A 507 1.57 20.45 -4.97
CA ASP A 507 1.22 20.03 -6.33
C ASP A 507 0.63 18.61 -6.35
N ARG A 508 1.14 17.72 -5.47
CA ARG A 508 0.62 16.36 -5.30
C ARG A 508 -0.82 16.37 -4.82
N CYS A 509 -1.12 17.22 -3.83
CA CYS A 509 -2.48 17.42 -3.34
C CYS A 509 -3.37 18.08 -4.40
N LEU A 510 -2.86 19.08 -5.13
CA LEU A 510 -3.59 19.86 -6.12
C LEU A 510 -4.14 19.00 -7.27
N SER A 511 -3.39 17.99 -7.70
CA SER A 511 -3.83 17.06 -8.76
C SER A 511 -5.20 16.43 -8.47
N CYS A 512 -5.49 16.08 -7.21
CA CYS A 512 -6.74 15.44 -6.78
C CYS A 512 -7.72 16.43 -6.13
N HIS A 513 -7.22 17.38 -5.34
CA HIS A 513 -8.03 18.30 -4.52
C HIS A 513 -8.36 19.64 -5.19
N SER A 514 -8.01 19.82 -6.48
CA SER A 514 -8.39 20.99 -7.28
C SER A 514 -9.86 21.01 -7.73
N ARG A 515 -10.59 19.89 -7.61
CA ARG A 515 -12.00 19.79 -8.04
C ARG A 515 -12.93 19.46 -6.90
N SER A 516 -12.76 18.30 -6.25
CA SER A 516 -13.63 17.88 -5.14
C SER A 516 -13.41 18.77 -3.90
N GLY A 517 -14.39 19.65 -3.62
CA GLY A 517 -14.34 20.65 -2.55
C GLY A 517 -13.35 21.80 -2.77
N ARG A 518 -12.60 21.82 -3.89
CA ARG A 518 -11.59 22.83 -4.24
C ARG A 518 -10.63 23.17 -3.09
N ILE A 519 -10.27 22.18 -2.27
CA ILE A 519 -9.54 22.38 -1.01
C ILE A 519 -8.17 23.01 -1.27
N SER A 520 -7.38 22.46 -2.20
CA SER A 520 -6.04 22.97 -2.49
C SER A 520 -6.08 24.35 -3.18
N LEU A 521 -7.11 24.59 -4.00
CA LEU A 521 -7.31 25.91 -4.61
C LEU A 521 -7.65 26.95 -3.55
N SER A 522 -8.58 26.63 -2.64
CA SER A 522 -9.01 27.54 -1.56
C SER A 522 -7.86 27.86 -0.60
N TYR A 523 -7.03 26.86 -0.26
CA TYR A 523 -5.82 27.04 0.56
C TYR A 523 -4.84 28.04 -0.05
N GLU A 524 -4.64 27.98 -1.37
CA GLU A 524 -3.82 28.93 -2.13
C GLU A 524 -4.56 30.24 -2.47
N GLY A 525 -5.84 30.36 -2.13
CA GLY A 525 -6.65 31.56 -2.33
C GLY A 525 -7.37 31.68 -3.67
N TRP A 526 -7.50 30.59 -4.42
CA TRP A 526 -8.14 30.55 -5.75
C TRP A 526 -9.54 29.96 -5.70
N ASN A 527 -10.51 30.62 -6.34
CA ASN A 527 -11.87 30.14 -6.55
C ASN A 527 -12.12 29.82 -8.03
N GLU A 528 -12.93 28.80 -8.31
CA GLU A 528 -13.36 28.46 -9.67
C GLU A 528 -14.39 29.47 -10.17
N ARG A 529 -14.09 30.10 -11.32
CA ARG A 529 -14.96 31.10 -11.95
C ARG A 529 -15.97 30.37 -12.85
N GLY A 530 -17.26 30.65 -12.68
CA GLY A 530 -18.31 30.10 -13.54
C GLY A 530 -18.21 30.59 -14.99
N GLU A 531 -18.79 29.84 -15.94
CA GLU A 531 -18.89 30.27 -17.33
C GLU A 531 -19.70 31.57 -17.47
N GLY A 532 -19.20 32.52 -18.27
CA GLY A 532 -19.89 33.79 -18.54
C GLY A 532 -19.81 34.86 -17.43
N ALA A 533 -19.03 34.64 -16.37
CA ALA A 533 -18.77 35.68 -15.37
C ALA A 533 -18.13 36.93 -16.04
N PRO A 534 -18.54 38.17 -15.69
CA PRO A 534 -17.98 39.39 -16.29
C PRO A 534 -16.49 39.52 -15.97
N GLU A 535 -15.67 39.91 -16.95
CA GLU A 535 -14.27 40.29 -16.73
C GLU A 535 -14.23 41.51 -15.79
N ASN A 536 -14.20 41.26 -14.48
CA ASN A 536 -13.82 42.31 -13.54
C ASN A 536 -12.31 42.54 -13.74
N SER A 537 -11.95 43.69 -14.31
CA SER A 537 -10.59 44.06 -14.70
C SER A 537 -9.57 44.18 -13.55
N HIS A 538 -10.00 43.96 -12.30
CA HIS A 538 -9.20 44.18 -11.09
C HIS A 538 -8.88 42.90 -10.31
N THR A 539 -9.46 41.74 -10.64
CA THR A 539 -9.17 40.47 -9.95
C THR A 539 -8.10 39.66 -10.68
N GLN A 540 -7.11 39.16 -9.94
CA GLN A 540 -6.08 38.29 -10.51
C GLN A 540 -6.71 36.97 -10.94
N THR A 541 -6.50 36.56 -12.20
CA THR A 541 -7.01 35.30 -12.75
C THR A 541 -5.89 34.42 -13.30
N LYS A 542 -6.11 33.11 -13.36
CA LYS A 542 -5.25 32.16 -14.08
C LYS A 542 -6.08 31.04 -14.69
N VAL A 543 -5.54 30.41 -15.73
CA VAL A 543 -6.13 29.24 -16.40
C VAL A 543 -5.41 28.00 -15.92
N LEU A 544 -6.17 27.01 -15.46
CA LEU A 544 -5.65 25.71 -15.07
C LEU A 544 -5.41 24.83 -16.31
N PRO A 545 -4.55 23.81 -16.24
CA PRO A 545 -4.27 22.93 -17.38
C PRO A 545 -5.49 22.14 -17.93
N ASP A 546 -6.59 22.04 -17.18
CA ASP A 546 -7.89 21.52 -17.66
C ASP A 546 -8.82 22.60 -18.24
N ASN A 547 -8.27 23.78 -18.56
CA ASN A 547 -8.95 24.97 -19.09
C ASN A 547 -9.93 25.67 -18.15
N ARG A 548 -10.07 25.23 -16.88
CA ARG A 548 -10.85 25.98 -15.90
C ARG A 548 -10.19 27.32 -15.59
N VAL A 549 -11.00 28.37 -15.51
CA VAL A 549 -10.55 29.70 -15.10
C VAL A 549 -10.76 29.83 -13.60
N VAL A 550 -9.74 30.31 -12.88
CA VAL A 550 -9.83 30.62 -11.46
C VAL A 550 -9.50 32.08 -11.19
N GLU A 551 -10.10 32.63 -10.15
CA GLU A 551 -9.88 33.98 -9.67
C GLU A 551 -9.33 33.97 -8.23
N PHE A 552 -8.46 34.92 -7.92
CA PHE A 552 -7.91 35.07 -6.58
C PHE A 552 -8.88 35.79 -5.65
N VAL A 553 -9.11 35.23 -4.46
CA VAL A 553 -9.96 35.78 -3.41
C VAL A 553 -9.10 36.17 -2.21
N GLN A 554 -8.67 35.16 -1.43
CA GLN A 554 -7.79 35.34 -0.28
C GLN A 554 -7.23 33.98 0.15
N ALA A 555 -5.90 33.85 0.22
CA ALA A 555 -5.23 32.62 0.65
C ALA A 555 -5.29 32.40 2.17
N ASP A 556 -5.22 31.15 2.61
CA ASP A 556 -5.13 30.79 4.04
C ASP A 556 -3.88 31.40 4.70
N VAL A 557 -4.02 31.87 5.94
CA VAL A 557 -2.92 32.47 6.70
C VAL A 557 -1.74 31.51 6.90
N HIS A 558 -1.98 30.19 7.02
CA HIS A 558 -0.91 29.18 7.14
C HIS A 558 -0.17 29.03 5.81
N HIS A 559 -0.89 29.04 4.69
CA HIS A 559 -0.28 29.03 3.36
C HIS A 559 0.59 30.27 3.14
N GLN A 560 0.08 31.45 3.50
CA GLN A 560 0.83 32.72 3.43
C GLN A 560 2.12 32.70 4.26
N LYS A 561 2.18 31.88 5.33
CA LYS A 561 3.38 31.72 6.15
C LYS A 561 4.38 30.72 5.58
N GLY A 562 4.00 29.94 4.58
CA GLY A 562 4.83 28.95 3.89
C GLY A 562 4.48 27.50 4.18
N MET A 563 3.41 27.22 4.95
CA MET A 563 3.02 25.86 5.29
C MET A 563 2.37 25.13 4.10
N ALA A 564 2.78 23.89 3.88
CA ALA A 564 2.20 22.94 2.95
C ALA A 564 1.05 22.14 3.60
N CYS A 565 0.23 21.48 2.79
CA CYS A 565 -0.88 20.64 3.26
C CYS A 565 -0.39 19.56 4.25
N VAL A 566 0.78 18.98 3.97
CA VAL A 566 1.39 17.95 4.81
C VAL A 566 1.89 18.48 6.15
N ASP A 567 2.00 19.78 6.37
CA ASP A 567 2.39 20.32 7.67
C ASP A 567 1.27 20.19 8.72
N CYS A 568 0.02 20.20 8.26
CA CYS A 568 -1.17 19.97 9.08
C CYS A 568 -1.67 18.52 9.00
N HIS A 569 -1.45 17.81 7.90
CA HIS A 569 -1.89 16.43 7.73
C HIS A 569 -0.79 15.41 8.01
N THR A 570 -1.05 14.49 8.95
CA THR A 570 -0.11 13.43 9.34
C THR A 570 -0.21 12.20 8.43
N SER A 571 0.74 11.25 8.57
CA SER A 571 0.65 9.97 7.85
C SER A 571 -0.61 9.19 8.20
N TYR A 572 -1.10 9.30 9.43
CA TYR A 572 -2.34 8.66 9.87
C TYR A 572 -3.61 9.30 9.28
N ASP A 573 -3.57 10.59 8.92
CA ASP A 573 -4.68 11.25 8.23
C ASP A 573 -4.70 10.89 6.74
N LEU A 574 -3.53 10.90 6.08
CA LEU A 574 -3.42 10.72 4.63
C LEU A 574 -3.36 9.25 4.21
N MET A 575 -2.58 8.43 4.92
CA MET A 575 -2.39 7.00 4.65
C MET A 575 -3.35 6.13 5.45
N GLY A 576 -4.19 6.74 6.30
CA GLY A 576 -5.22 6.07 7.10
C GLY A 576 -4.69 5.53 8.43
N ASP A 577 -5.56 5.38 9.41
CA ASP A 577 -5.26 4.86 10.75
C ASP A 577 -5.57 3.35 10.91
N GLY A 578 -5.83 2.67 9.79
CA GLY A 578 -6.22 1.27 9.76
C GLY A 578 -7.71 1.01 10.03
N LYS A 579 -8.50 2.05 10.30
CA LYS A 579 -9.96 1.98 10.44
C LYS A 579 -10.64 2.41 9.15
N HIS A 580 -11.82 1.87 8.91
CA HIS A 580 -12.71 2.38 7.87
C HIS A 580 -13.45 3.59 8.43
N HIS A 581 -13.30 4.71 7.75
CA HIS A 581 -14.05 5.94 8.02
C HIS A 581 -15.05 6.15 6.90
N THR A 582 -16.25 6.63 7.23
CA THR A 582 -17.23 6.97 6.20
C THR A 582 -17.01 8.38 5.66
N HIS A 583 -16.79 9.37 6.54
CA HIS A 583 -16.59 10.77 6.14
C HIS A 583 -15.20 11.30 6.50
N LYS A 584 -14.74 12.33 5.78
CA LYS A 584 -13.36 12.85 5.89
C LYS A 584 -13.05 13.42 7.28
N GLU A 585 -14.04 14.07 7.88
CA GLU A 585 -13.97 14.64 9.23
C GLU A 585 -13.75 13.59 10.32
N ASP A 586 -14.10 12.32 10.06
CA ASP A 586 -13.86 11.20 10.96
C ASP A 586 -12.40 10.73 10.89
N ALA A 587 -11.81 10.75 9.68
CA ALA A 587 -10.44 10.32 9.44
C ALA A 587 -9.39 11.36 9.89
N VAL A 588 -9.66 12.66 9.73
CA VAL A 588 -8.71 13.72 10.10
C VAL A 588 -8.65 13.89 11.61
N SER A 589 -7.44 13.90 12.15
CA SER A 589 -7.18 13.95 13.58
C SER A 589 -6.72 15.30 14.11
N VAL A 590 -5.97 16.06 13.31
CA VAL A 590 -5.42 17.37 13.70
C VAL A 590 -6.53 18.41 13.80
N GLN A 591 -6.55 19.15 14.91
CA GLN A 591 -7.50 20.21 15.19
C GLN A 591 -6.79 21.53 15.52
N CYS A 592 -7.48 22.65 15.37
CA CYS A 592 -6.93 23.98 15.68
C CYS A 592 -6.37 24.05 17.10
N VAL A 593 -7.06 23.43 18.07
CA VAL A 593 -6.71 23.45 19.50
C VAL A 593 -5.44 22.66 19.84
N ASP A 594 -4.98 21.77 18.95
CA ASP A 594 -3.76 21.01 19.16
C ASP A 594 -2.53 21.93 19.06
N CYS A 595 -2.56 22.87 18.13
CA CYS A 595 -1.48 23.84 17.90
C CYS A 595 -1.75 25.21 18.56
N HIS A 596 -3.01 25.65 18.61
CA HIS A 596 -3.45 26.90 19.21
C HIS A 596 -4.09 26.63 20.57
N THR A 597 -3.26 26.29 21.55
CA THR A 597 -3.74 25.84 22.87
C THR A 597 -4.37 26.97 23.68
N THR A 598 -5.29 26.60 24.58
CA THR A 598 -5.89 27.49 25.58
C THR A 598 -5.27 27.31 26.97
N GLY A 599 -4.33 26.38 27.09
CA GLY A 599 -3.66 25.99 28.31
C GLY A 599 -2.40 25.19 27.98
N LYS A 600 -2.09 24.18 28.80
CA LYS A 600 -0.87 23.41 28.63
C LYS A 600 -0.87 22.59 27.33
N ALA A 601 0.23 22.58 26.60
CA ALA A 601 0.41 21.79 25.39
C ALA A 601 0.38 20.28 25.70
N ASN A 602 -0.54 19.56 25.06
CA ASN A 602 -0.56 18.11 25.10
C ASN A 602 0.64 17.58 24.30
N SER A 603 1.66 17.04 24.97
CA SER A 603 2.91 16.69 24.32
C SER A 603 3.61 15.49 24.95
N ILE A 604 4.42 14.81 24.15
CA ILE A 604 5.19 13.63 24.56
C ILE A 604 6.62 13.73 24.04
N ALA A 605 7.58 13.19 24.81
CA ALA A 605 8.97 13.09 24.36
C ALA A 605 9.10 12.07 23.21
N VAL A 606 9.95 12.37 22.23
CA VAL A 606 10.23 11.47 21.09
C VAL A 606 10.68 10.07 21.56
N SER A 607 11.47 9.99 22.63
CA SER A 607 11.91 8.72 23.24
C SER A 607 10.77 7.87 23.82
N SER A 608 9.59 8.44 23.99
CA SER A 608 8.42 7.81 24.60
C SER A 608 7.25 7.69 23.63
N LEU A 609 7.49 7.89 22.32
CA LEU A 609 6.46 7.78 21.30
C LEU A 609 5.82 6.39 21.30
N PRO A 610 4.49 6.31 21.14
CA PRO A 610 3.73 5.07 21.30
C PRO A 610 3.90 4.10 20.13
N ASP A 611 4.33 4.57 18.96
CA ASP A 611 4.33 3.80 17.73
C ASP A 611 5.69 3.82 16.99
N LYS A 612 5.96 2.72 16.26
CA LYS A 612 7.22 2.48 15.56
C LYS A 612 7.43 3.44 14.37
N GLU A 613 6.35 3.84 13.70
CA GLU A 613 6.42 4.69 12.50
C GLU A 613 6.87 6.10 12.85
N SER A 614 6.28 6.70 13.88
CA SER A 614 6.67 8.01 14.42
C SER A 614 8.11 8.00 14.93
N GLN A 615 8.55 6.91 15.57
CA GLN A 615 9.95 6.73 15.97
C GLN A 615 10.88 6.70 14.75
N MET A 616 10.52 5.99 13.68
CA MET A 616 11.28 5.97 12.42
C MET A 616 11.31 7.35 11.75
N ILE A 617 10.19 8.07 11.72
CA ILE A 617 10.11 9.43 11.18
C ILE A 617 11.02 10.37 11.98
N ALA A 618 11.01 10.28 13.31
CA ALA A 618 11.92 11.05 14.16
C ALA A 618 13.39 10.75 13.86
N TRP A 619 13.73 9.47 13.67
CA TRP A 619 15.08 9.04 13.31
C TRP A 619 15.51 9.57 11.94
N LEU A 620 14.66 9.43 10.91
CA LEU A 620 14.91 9.95 9.56
C LEU A 620 15.11 11.47 9.57
N ARG A 621 14.38 12.18 10.43
CA ARG A 621 14.48 13.64 10.61
C ARG A 621 15.55 14.06 11.59
N LYS A 622 16.32 13.12 12.16
CA LYS A 622 17.38 13.38 13.15
C LYS A 622 16.88 14.21 14.34
N THR A 623 15.65 13.96 14.78
CA THR A 623 15.03 14.68 15.90
C THR A 623 15.62 14.20 17.23
N ASP A 624 16.00 15.13 18.12
CA ASP A 624 16.51 14.78 19.45
C ASP A 624 15.44 13.98 20.23
N PRO A 625 15.76 12.79 20.76
CA PRO A 625 14.84 11.97 21.56
C PRO A 625 14.18 12.68 22.75
N LYS A 626 14.80 13.74 23.29
CA LYS A 626 14.24 14.54 24.40
C LYS A 626 13.24 15.59 23.95
N THR A 627 13.18 15.90 22.65
CA THR A 627 12.23 16.86 22.10
C THR A 627 10.82 16.39 22.39
N LYS A 628 9.97 17.30 22.86
CA LYS A 628 8.54 17.04 23.05
C LYS A 628 7.79 17.44 21.80
N VAL A 629 7.00 16.53 21.24
CA VAL A 629 6.11 16.79 20.09
C VAL A 629 4.66 16.85 20.57
N VAL A 630 3.83 17.63 19.89
CA VAL A 630 2.39 17.76 20.17
C VAL A 630 1.67 16.45 19.86
N LEU A 631 0.73 16.06 20.72
CA LEU A 631 -0.22 14.98 20.51
C LEU A 631 -1.60 15.55 20.17
N THR A 632 -2.21 15.03 19.10
CA THR A 632 -3.59 15.38 18.73
C THR A 632 -4.57 15.05 19.84
N THR A 633 -5.55 15.91 20.06
CA THR A 633 -6.57 15.71 21.10
C THR A 633 -7.47 14.52 20.75
N LYS A 634 -7.83 14.37 19.46
CA LYS A 634 -8.79 13.38 18.98
C LYS A 634 -8.35 11.93 19.18
N ASN A 635 -7.09 11.61 18.88
CA ASN A 635 -6.60 10.23 18.86
C ASN A 635 -5.18 10.04 19.42
N GLN A 636 -4.57 11.07 20.01
CA GLN A 636 -3.25 11.01 20.65
C GLN A 636 -2.12 10.60 19.69
N HIS A 637 -2.26 10.94 18.40
CA HIS A 637 -1.20 10.76 17.42
C HIS A 637 -0.23 11.95 17.43
N PRO A 638 1.08 11.72 17.24
CA PRO A 638 2.07 12.78 17.30
C PRO A 638 2.11 13.60 16.00
N ILE A 639 2.17 14.93 16.15
CA ILE A 639 2.45 15.85 15.05
C ILE A 639 3.97 16.01 14.95
N MET A 640 4.61 15.10 14.21
CA MET A 640 6.08 14.91 14.18
C MET A 640 6.92 16.10 13.68
N ASN A 641 6.29 17.17 13.22
CA ASN A 641 6.94 18.42 12.85
C ASN A 641 6.70 19.55 13.87
N THR A 642 6.32 19.22 15.09
CA THR A 642 6.17 20.19 16.18
C THR A 642 7.24 19.98 17.26
N ARG A 643 7.54 21.03 18.01
CA ARG A 643 8.30 20.97 19.25
C ARG A 643 7.65 21.83 20.31
N VAL A 644 7.71 21.39 21.56
CA VAL A 644 7.27 22.13 22.74
C VAL A 644 8.50 22.48 23.58
N ASP A 645 8.70 23.76 23.84
CA ASP A 645 9.83 24.24 24.65
C ASP A 645 9.54 24.18 26.17
N SER A 646 10.51 24.60 26.99
CA SER A 646 10.36 24.61 28.45
C SER A 646 9.32 25.61 28.98
N LEU A 647 8.93 26.59 28.17
CA LEU A 647 7.90 27.57 28.46
C LEU A 647 6.54 27.15 27.90
N ASP A 648 6.43 25.91 27.41
CA ASP A 648 5.21 25.34 26.83
C ASP A 648 4.76 26.02 25.53
N ARG A 649 5.68 26.70 24.83
CA ARG A 649 5.43 27.28 23.51
C ARG A 649 5.59 26.21 22.44
N ILE A 650 4.66 26.21 21.49
CA ILE A 650 4.65 25.28 20.37
C ILE A 650 5.30 25.95 19.16
N PHE A 651 6.27 25.26 18.57
CA PHE A 651 6.85 25.62 17.28
C PHE A 651 6.61 24.48 16.29
N LEU A 652 6.15 24.82 15.09
CA LEU A 652 6.01 23.91 13.98
C LEU A 652 7.11 24.19 12.96
N THR A 653 7.90 23.18 12.62
CA THR A 653 8.88 23.24 11.53
C THR A 653 8.20 22.78 10.25
N ASP A 654 8.13 23.60 9.21
CA ASP A 654 7.55 23.12 7.95
C ASP A 654 8.43 22.02 7.31
N LYS A 655 7.77 21.07 6.64
CA LYS A 655 8.40 19.84 6.18
C LYS A 655 9.23 20.03 4.91
N LEU A 656 8.94 21.07 4.12
CA LEU A 656 9.57 21.31 2.82
C LEU A 656 10.80 22.23 2.91
N THR A 657 10.74 23.30 3.70
CA THR A 657 11.83 24.29 3.80
C THR A 657 12.61 24.20 5.11
N GLY A 658 12.03 23.56 6.14
CA GLY A 658 12.62 23.46 7.47
C GLY A 658 12.51 24.75 8.28
N LYS A 659 11.69 25.71 7.84
CA LYS A 659 11.48 26.97 8.55
C LYS A 659 10.53 26.76 9.73
N ASP A 660 10.83 27.44 10.82
CA ASP A 660 10.04 27.39 12.04
C ASP A 660 8.94 28.46 12.07
N HIS A 661 7.77 28.03 12.55
CA HIS A 661 6.59 28.84 12.77
C HIS A 661 6.16 28.69 14.23
N GLU A 662 6.04 29.81 14.95
CA GLU A 662 5.48 29.78 16.31
C GLU A 662 3.95 29.67 16.24
N SER A 663 3.41 28.59 16.82
CA SER A 663 1.96 28.40 16.96
C SER A 663 1.49 29.14 18.20
N LYS A 664 0.95 30.35 17.98
CA LYS A 664 0.48 31.20 19.08
C LYS A 664 -0.73 30.57 19.78
N PRO A 665 -0.82 30.62 21.11
CA PRO A 665 -2.00 30.14 21.83
C PRO A 665 -3.25 30.92 21.40
N ALA A 666 -4.42 30.31 21.59
CA ALA A 666 -5.68 30.96 21.31
C ALA A 666 -5.82 32.25 22.15
N ALA A 667 -6.28 33.32 21.51
CA ALA A 667 -6.45 34.60 22.19
C ALA A 667 -7.52 34.48 23.30
N SER A 668 -7.39 35.28 24.36
CA SER A 668 -8.34 35.24 25.49
C SER A 668 -9.79 35.49 25.05
N VAL A 669 -10.00 36.34 24.04
CA VAL A 669 -11.32 36.59 23.44
C VAL A 669 -11.99 35.32 22.88
N CYS A 670 -11.22 34.32 22.44
CA CYS A 670 -11.74 33.06 21.92
C CYS A 670 -12.36 32.17 23.02
N THR A 671 -11.96 32.35 24.28
CA THR A 671 -12.41 31.55 25.43
C THR A 671 -13.18 32.37 26.47
N LYS A 672 -13.32 33.68 26.25
CA LYS A 672 -13.93 34.61 27.21
C LYS A 672 -15.45 34.54 27.13
N GLY A 673 -16.09 34.40 28.29
CA GLY A 673 -17.55 34.55 28.43
C GLY A 673 -18.35 33.32 28.02
N LYS A 674 -19.68 33.47 27.97
CA LYS A 674 -20.61 32.40 27.59
C LYS A 674 -21.28 32.60 26.22
N GLY A 675 -21.23 33.81 25.66
CA GLY A 675 -21.98 34.17 24.45
C GLY A 675 -21.64 33.32 23.22
N HIS A 676 -20.36 32.95 23.06
CA HIS A 676 -19.86 32.20 21.90
C HIS A 676 -19.25 30.85 22.26
N SER A 677 -19.56 30.29 23.43
CA SER A 677 -18.99 29.00 23.87
C SER A 677 -19.36 27.82 22.97
N ARG A 678 -20.36 27.97 22.08
CA ARG A 678 -20.77 26.97 21.09
C ARG A 678 -20.06 27.14 19.74
N LEU A 679 -19.35 28.23 19.46
CA LEU A 679 -18.72 28.42 18.15
C LEU A 679 -17.51 27.50 17.97
N SER A 680 -17.38 26.88 16.80
CA SER A 680 -16.13 26.27 16.38
C SER A 680 -15.11 27.36 15.97
N CYS A 681 -13.82 27.02 16.00
CA CYS A 681 -12.77 27.92 15.51
C CYS A 681 -13.02 28.29 14.04
N GLU A 682 -13.41 27.31 13.22
CA GLU A 682 -13.68 27.50 11.79
C GLU A 682 -14.87 28.43 11.54
N ALA A 683 -15.92 28.40 12.38
CA ALA A 683 -17.06 29.31 12.26
C ALA A 683 -16.64 30.78 12.39
N CYS A 684 -15.60 31.06 13.17
CA CYS A 684 -15.04 32.39 13.33
C CYS A 684 -13.99 32.72 12.26
N HIS A 685 -13.08 31.79 11.97
CA HIS A 685 -11.85 32.08 11.23
C HIS A 685 -11.88 31.73 9.74
N THR A 686 -12.92 31.05 9.24
CA THR A 686 -13.07 30.78 7.80
C THR A 686 -13.53 32.06 7.08
N ALA A 687 -12.69 32.63 6.22
CA ALA A 687 -13.05 33.85 5.48
C ALA A 687 -14.09 33.60 4.39
N TRP A 688 -13.92 32.51 3.62
CA TRP A 688 -14.81 32.18 2.52
C TRP A 688 -14.79 30.69 2.19
N VAL A 689 -15.82 30.21 1.52
CA VAL A 689 -15.89 28.84 0.98
C VAL A 689 -16.40 28.89 -0.47
N PRO A 690 -15.98 27.96 -1.34
CA PRO A 690 -16.58 27.83 -2.66
C PRO A 690 -18.04 27.38 -2.50
N GLN A 691 -18.96 28.07 -3.16
CA GLN A 691 -20.39 27.77 -3.12
C GLN A 691 -20.91 27.61 -4.55
N CYS A 692 -21.46 26.44 -4.86
CA CYS A 692 -22.12 26.17 -6.13
C CYS A 692 -23.62 25.97 -5.88
N ILE A 693 -24.46 26.76 -6.54
CA ILE A 693 -25.92 26.71 -6.38
C ILE A 693 -26.58 26.33 -7.70
N GLY A 694 -27.63 25.51 -7.62
CA GLY A 694 -28.46 25.13 -8.77
C GLY A 694 -27.72 24.28 -9.79
N CYS A 695 -27.68 22.97 -9.57
CA CYS A 695 -27.09 22.01 -10.51
C CYS A 695 -28.17 21.13 -11.14
N HIS A 696 -28.02 20.78 -12.42
CA HIS A 696 -28.88 19.81 -13.10
C HIS A 696 -28.05 18.67 -13.68
N ASN A 697 -28.49 17.44 -13.43
CA ASN A 697 -27.84 16.24 -13.95
C ASN A 697 -28.80 15.46 -14.85
N SER A 698 -28.35 15.18 -16.07
CA SER A 698 -29.07 14.32 -17.02
C SER A 698 -28.14 13.32 -17.69
N TYR A 699 -28.68 12.19 -18.08
CA TYR A 699 -27.96 11.15 -18.80
C TYR A 699 -28.20 11.27 -20.30
N GLU A 700 -27.11 11.43 -21.05
CA GLU A 700 -27.12 11.56 -22.50
C GLU A 700 -26.62 10.27 -23.15
N ARG A 701 -27.44 9.65 -24.02
CA ARG A 701 -27.14 8.34 -24.63
C ARG A 701 -26.22 8.41 -25.85
N GLU A 702 -26.10 9.59 -26.46
CA GLU A 702 -25.38 9.81 -27.72
C GLU A 702 -24.16 10.73 -27.55
N THR A 703 -23.92 11.18 -26.32
CA THR A 703 -22.80 12.06 -25.98
C THR A 703 -21.63 11.23 -25.50
N ALA A 704 -20.50 11.39 -26.18
CA ALA A 704 -19.27 10.71 -25.82
C ALA A 704 -18.84 11.11 -24.40
N GLY A 705 -18.61 10.11 -23.56
CA GLY A 705 -18.16 10.28 -22.19
C GLY A 705 -16.84 9.57 -21.92
N PHE A 706 -16.49 9.56 -20.64
CA PHE A 706 -15.32 8.84 -20.15
C PHE A 706 -15.68 8.13 -18.84
N ASP A 707 -15.37 6.83 -18.74
CA ASP A 707 -15.43 6.09 -17.50
C ASP A 707 -14.10 6.29 -16.77
N LEU A 708 -14.12 7.16 -15.76
CA LEU A 708 -12.96 7.56 -14.97
C LEU A 708 -12.39 6.42 -14.12
N LEU A 709 -13.18 5.38 -13.81
CA LEU A 709 -12.69 4.22 -13.05
C LEU A 709 -11.85 3.29 -13.93
N THR A 710 -12.23 3.13 -15.21
CA THR A 710 -11.56 2.22 -16.14
C THR A 710 -10.62 2.92 -17.12
N GLY A 711 -10.69 4.25 -17.21
CA GLY A 711 -9.90 5.04 -18.15
C GLY A 711 -10.32 4.88 -19.61
N LYS A 712 -11.59 4.55 -19.88
CA LYS A 712 -12.10 4.24 -21.23
C LYS A 712 -13.16 5.24 -21.67
N THR A 713 -13.17 5.56 -22.97
CA THR A 713 -14.25 6.35 -23.57
C THR A 713 -15.55 5.57 -23.61
N THR A 714 -16.66 6.26 -23.40
CA THR A 714 -18.03 5.72 -23.44
C THR A 714 -18.84 6.47 -24.51
N LYS A 715 -19.91 5.85 -25.03
CA LYS A 715 -20.83 6.51 -25.98
C LYS A 715 -21.93 7.33 -25.32
N SER A 716 -22.01 7.23 -24.00
CA SER A 716 -23.06 7.83 -23.17
C SER A 716 -22.45 8.30 -21.86
N THR A 717 -23.03 9.34 -21.26
CA THR A 717 -22.51 9.95 -20.05
C THR A 717 -23.59 10.67 -19.26
N TRP A 718 -23.39 10.76 -17.96
CA TRP A 718 -24.00 11.84 -17.18
C TRP A 718 -23.35 13.17 -17.55
N VAL A 719 -24.18 14.20 -17.73
CA VAL A 719 -23.80 15.58 -17.96
C VAL A 719 -24.30 16.42 -16.80
N GLU A 720 -23.38 17.20 -16.23
CA GLU A 720 -23.63 18.15 -15.17
C GLU A 720 -23.75 19.55 -15.78
N PHE A 721 -24.90 20.18 -15.60
CA PHE A 721 -25.11 21.60 -15.89
C PHE A 721 -24.97 22.37 -14.59
N ALA A 722 -23.85 23.08 -14.45
CA ALA A 722 -23.54 23.86 -13.28
C ALA A 722 -24.27 25.22 -13.30
N GLY A 723 -24.80 25.63 -12.15
CA GLY A 723 -25.32 26.97 -11.95
C GLY A 723 -24.24 27.95 -11.48
N ASN A 724 -24.66 28.94 -10.69
CA ASN A 724 -23.77 30.01 -10.26
C ASN A 724 -22.77 29.51 -9.21
N SER A 725 -21.54 30.02 -9.31
CA SER A 725 -20.46 29.77 -8.35
C SER A 725 -20.04 31.06 -7.65
N PHE A 726 -19.80 30.98 -6.33
CA PHE A 726 -19.43 32.12 -5.48
C PHE A 726 -18.30 31.75 -4.52
N ALA A 727 -17.58 32.77 -4.03
CA ALA A 727 -16.61 32.66 -2.96
C ALA A 727 -16.93 33.67 -1.86
N GLU A 728 -17.67 33.22 -0.84
CA GLU A 728 -18.21 34.06 0.22
C GLU A 728 -18.15 33.35 1.58
N PRO A 729 -18.30 34.07 2.71
CA PRO A 729 -18.34 33.46 4.03
C PRO A 729 -19.31 32.28 4.12
N PRO A 730 -18.97 31.23 4.88
CA PRO A 730 -19.80 30.03 4.98
C PRO A 730 -21.13 30.29 5.68
N VAL A 731 -22.12 29.48 5.31
CA VAL A 731 -23.37 29.32 6.08
C VAL A 731 -23.04 28.64 7.41
N LEU A 732 -23.76 28.97 8.47
CA LEU A 732 -23.56 28.37 9.79
C LEU A 732 -24.68 27.37 10.09
N GLY A 733 -24.31 26.27 10.73
CA GLY A 733 -25.23 25.23 11.18
C GLY A 733 -24.83 24.70 12.55
N VAL A 734 -25.54 23.68 13.02
CA VAL A 734 -25.28 23.04 14.30
C VAL A 734 -24.87 21.59 14.07
N ASN A 735 -23.76 21.19 14.68
CA ASN A 735 -23.45 19.80 14.92
C ASN A 735 -24.36 19.32 16.07
N SER A 736 -25.33 18.47 15.77
CA SER A 736 -26.32 17.99 16.74
C SER A 736 -25.74 17.09 17.83
N VAL A 737 -24.57 16.48 17.58
CA VAL A 737 -23.88 15.60 18.55
C VAL A 737 -23.09 16.42 19.56
N THR A 738 -22.33 17.42 19.10
CA THR A 738 -21.48 18.25 19.98
C THR A 738 -22.16 19.54 20.44
N ASN A 739 -23.32 19.88 19.86
CA ASN A 739 -24.03 21.14 20.03
C ASN A 739 -23.21 22.40 19.66
N GLN A 740 -22.16 22.23 18.86
CA GLN A 740 -21.33 23.33 18.35
C GLN A 740 -21.91 23.91 17.06
N VAL A 741 -21.75 25.23 16.91
CA VAL A 741 -21.99 25.94 15.65
C VAL A 741 -20.78 25.73 14.75
N VAL A 742 -21.03 25.22 13.56
CA VAL A 742 -20.03 24.81 12.58
C VAL A 742 -20.32 25.44 11.22
N THR A 743 -19.32 25.43 10.35
CA THR A 743 -19.41 25.90 8.97
C THR A 743 -20.05 24.86 8.06
N ALA A 744 -20.95 25.32 7.20
CA ALA A 744 -21.60 24.55 6.16
C ALA A 744 -21.56 25.31 4.83
N MET A 745 -21.67 24.56 3.74
CA MET A 745 -21.83 25.13 2.39
C MET A 745 -22.83 24.31 1.58
N PRO A 746 -23.41 24.87 0.51
CA PRO A 746 -24.19 24.09 -0.45
C PRO A 746 -23.38 22.87 -0.91
N GLY A 747 -23.88 21.67 -0.61
CA GLY A 747 -23.24 20.41 -0.97
C GLY A 747 -23.84 19.85 -2.25
N MET A 748 -25.14 19.56 -2.19
CA MET A 748 -25.95 19.07 -3.30
C MET A 748 -27.26 19.86 -3.33
N VAL A 749 -27.26 20.98 -4.04
CA VAL A 749 -28.48 21.70 -4.44
C VAL A 749 -28.72 21.41 -5.90
N LEU A 750 -29.37 20.27 -6.18
CA LEU A 750 -29.38 19.71 -7.52
C LEU A 750 -30.65 18.95 -7.85
N SER A 751 -30.95 18.91 -9.14
CA SER A 751 -31.99 18.07 -9.73
C SER A 751 -31.37 16.96 -10.58
N ILE A 752 -31.91 15.74 -10.47
CA ILE A 752 -31.47 14.57 -11.23
C ILE A 752 -32.61 14.08 -12.11
N ASP A 753 -32.40 14.04 -13.42
CA ASP A 753 -33.33 13.40 -14.35
C ASP A 753 -33.03 11.90 -14.49
N LYS A 754 -33.49 11.09 -13.54
CA LYS A 754 -33.27 9.63 -13.57
C LYS A 754 -34.00 8.95 -14.73
N LYS A 755 -35.04 9.57 -15.28
CA LYS A 755 -35.80 9.07 -16.45
C LYS A 755 -34.91 8.99 -17.69
N SER A 756 -33.97 9.93 -17.83
CA SER A 756 -33.03 9.97 -18.94
C SER A 756 -32.12 8.73 -18.97
N PHE A 757 -31.76 8.19 -17.80
CA PHE A 757 -31.01 6.93 -17.65
C PHE A 757 -31.90 5.70 -17.84
N GLU A 758 -32.96 5.56 -17.04
CA GLU A 758 -33.85 4.39 -17.01
C GLU A 758 -35.33 4.80 -17.14
N LYS A 759 -36.03 4.21 -18.13
CA LYS A 759 -37.46 4.48 -18.36
C LYS A 759 -38.28 4.08 -17.13
N GLY A 760 -39.24 4.92 -16.74
CA GLY A 760 -40.10 4.69 -15.58
C GLY A 760 -39.58 5.29 -14.28
N LYS A 761 -38.33 5.75 -14.23
CA LYS A 761 -37.82 6.59 -13.14
C LYS A 761 -38.25 8.05 -13.35
N GLY A 762 -38.49 8.77 -12.25
CA GLY A 762 -38.87 10.19 -12.26
C GLY A 762 -37.68 11.15 -12.07
N LYS A 763 -37.96 12.45 -12.05
CA LYS A 763 -36.97 13.46 -11.61
C LYS A 763 -36.95 13.53 -10.08
N SER A 764 -35.81 13.85 -9.48
CA SER A 764 -35.72 14.18 -8.05
C SER A 764 -34.96 15.48 -7.84
N PHE A 765 -35.29 16.19 -6.77
CA PHE A 765 -34.61 17.41 -6.34
C PHE A 765 -34.13 17.21 -4.90
N HIS A 766 -32.90 17.64 -4.63
CA HIS A 766 -32.28 17.53 -3.31
C HIS A 766 -31.60 18.85 -2.97
N ARG A 767 -31.75 19.25 -1.70
CA ARG A 767 -31.08 20.41 -1.10
C ARG A 767 -30.36 19.96 0.16
N LEU A 768 -29.12 19.52 -0.01
CA LEU A 768 -28.28 19.00 1.07
C LEU A 768 -27.06 19.89 1.23
N TYR A 769 -26.88 20.44 2.42
CA TYR A 769 -25.65 21.15 2.78
C TYR A 769 -24.60 20.18 3.28
N ALA A 770 -23.33 20.56 3.15
CA ALA A 770 -22.19 19.77 3.61
C ALA A 770 -21.42 20.54 4.68
N PRO A 771 -20.94 19.87 5.73
CA PRO A 771 -19.96 20.47 6.62
C PRO A 771 -18.70 20.78 5.83
N THR A 772 -18.11 21.94 6.11
CA THR A 772 -16.98 22.44 5.33
C THR A 772 -15.86 22.91 6.25
N SER A 773 -14.64 22.53 5.89
CA SER A 773 -13.42 23.17 6.37
C SER A 773 -12.91 23.98 5.19
N GLY A 774 -13.04 25.31 5.26
CA GLY A 774 -12.87 26.18 4.10
C GLY A 774 -11.43 26.25 3.58
N HIS A 775 -10.45 25.93 4.42
CA HIS A 775 -9.02 26.13 4.12
C HIS A 775 -8.73 27.55 3.65
N THR A 776 -9.38 28.52 4.27
CA THR A 776 -9.25 29.97 4.01
C THR A 776 -9.12 30.72 5.33
N THR A 777 -8.51 30.06 6.31
CA THR A 777 -8.39 30.50 7.69
C THR A 777 -7.67 31.84 7.73
N GLN A 778 -8.23 32.81 8.45
CA GLN A 778 -7.63 34.12 8.67
C GLN A 778 -7.34 34.38 10.14
N ARG A 779 -6.39 35.27 10.38
CA ARG A 779 -6.05 35.74 11.73
C ARG A 779 -7.24 36.43 12.40
N GLU A 780 -7.97 37.24 11.65
CA GLU A 780 -9.15 37.96 12.13
C GLU A 780 -10.38 37.07 11.99
N GLY A 781 -11.22 37.04 13.02
CA GLY A 781 -12.50 36.34 12.98
C GLY A 781 -13.58 37.19 12.32
N ARG A 782 -14.71 36.54 11.97
CA ARG A 782 -15.93 37.18 11.46
C ARG A 782 -16.43 38.30 12.37
N SER A 783 -16.91 39.37 11.76
CA SER A 783 -17.58 40.47 12.45
C SER A 783 -18.93 40.01 13.02
N CYS A 784 -19.43 40.67 14.06
CA CYS A 784 -20.72 40.28 14.67
C CYS A 784 -21.85 40.37 13.65
N LYS A 785 -21.86 41.43 12.82
CA LYS A 785 -22.88 41.63 11.78
C LYS A 785 -22.84 40.55 10.71
N SER A 786 -21.66 40.04 10.36
CA SER A 786 -21.53 38.96 9.37
C SER A 786 -22.12 37.62 9.82
N CYS A 787 -22.47 37.46 11.11
CA CYS A 787 -23.14 36.26 11.62
C CYS A 787 -24.59 36.54 12.03
N HIS A 788 -24.85 37.71 12.61
CA HIS A 788 -26.15 38.04 13.21
C HIS A 788 -27.10 38.82 12.30
N ASN A 789 -26.57 39.54 11.30
CA ASN A 789 -27.35 40.37 10.38
C ASN A 789 -27.22 39.91 8.91
N ASP A 790 -26.44 38.87 8.65
CA ASP A 790 -26.26 38.30 7.32
C ASP A 790 -27.23 37.11 7.12
N PRO A 791 -28.22 37.21 6.21
CA PRO A 791 -29.17 36.14 5.98
C PRO A 791 -28.51 34.87 5.41
N LEU A 792 -27.39 34.99 4.67
CA LEU A 792 -26.67 33.83 4.17
C LEU A 792 -26.05 33.04 5.32
N ALA A 793 -25.42 33.72 6.29
CA ALA A 793 -24.82 33.09 7.46
C ALA A 793 -25.83 32.28 8.29
N ILE A 794 -27.08 32.75 8.38
CA ILE A 794 -28.17 32.08 9.12
C ILE A 794 -28.77 30.93 8.30
N GLY A 795 -28.62 30.96 6.97
CA GLY A 795 -29.10 29.94 6.05
C GLY A 795 -30.36 30.32 5.26
N PHE A 796 -30.79 31.59 5.29
CA PHE A 796 -31.95 32.07 4.53
C PHE A 796 -31.66 32.29 3.04
N GLY A 797 -30.39 32.21 2.64
CA GLY A 797 -29.92 32.55 1.30
C GLY A 797 -29.52 34.02 1.19
N ARG A 798 -28.99 34.41 0.02
CA ARG A 798 -28.62 35.80 -0.24
C ARG A 798 -29.87 36.66 -0.38
N GLY A 799 -29.80 37.89 0.11
CA GLY A 799 -30.90 38.83 0.07
C GLY A 799 -30.71 39.94 1.10
N GLU A 800 -31.75 40.72 1.32
CA GLU A 800 -31.74 41.81 2.30
C GLU A 800 -32.52 41.42 3.55
N LEU A 801 -31.87 41.53 4.70
CA LEU A 801 -32.48 41.35 6.01
C LEU A 801 -32.77 42.73 6.60
N ILE A 802 -34.04 43.12 6.64
CA ILE A 802 -34.48 44.48 6.96
C ILE A 802 -35.07 44.52 8.37
N PHE A 803 -34.49 45.34 9.24
CA PHE A 803 -35.02 45.60 10.58
C PHE A 803 -35.87 46.86 10.60
N LYS A 804 -37.18 46.72 10.89
CA LYS A 804 -38.12 47.85 11.02
C LYS A 804 -38.50 48.05 12.48
N GLN A 805 -38.39 49.28 12.96
CA GLN A 805 -38.76 49.66 14.32
C GLN A 805 -40.12 50.39 14.34
N ALA A 806 -41.01 49.98 15.23
CA ALA A 806 -42.24 50.67 15.57
C ALA A 806 -42.31 50.87 17.09
N GLY A 807 -41.97 52.09 17.56
CA GLY A 807 -41.83 52.37 18.99
C GLY A 807 -40.66 51.57 19.61
N ASN A 808 -40.92 50.81 20.66
CA ASN A 808 -39.91 49.96 21.33
C ASN A 808 -39.90 48.50 20.82
N VAL A 809 -40.61 48.21 19.72
CA VAL A 809 -40.71 46.88 19.13
C VAL A 809 -40.09 46.88 17.75
N GLY A 810 -39.20 45.93 17.50
CA GLY A 810 -38.57 45.68 16.21
C GLY A 810 -39.14 44.45 15.53
N ASN A 811 -39.18 44.46 14.20
CA ASN A 811 -39.52 43.31 13.39
C ASN A 811 -38.52 43.11 12.24
N TRP A 812 -38.21 41.86 11.95
CA TRP A 812 -37.35 41.48 10.84
C TRP A 812 -38.19 41.03 9.64
N THR A 813 -37.79 41.48 8.44
CA THR A 813 -38.30 40.96 7.17
C THR A 813 -37.12 40.55 6.29
N PHE A 814 -37.29 39.50 5.50
CA PHE A 814 -36.27 39.01 4.58
C PHE A 814 -36.78 39.09 3.13
N GLU A 815 -36.01 39.73 2.26
CA GLU A 815 -36.27 39.83 0.83
C GLU A 815 -35.18 39.04 0.07
N PRO A 816 -35.50 37.86 -0.49
CA PRO A 816 -34.50 37.01 -1.11
C PRO A 816 -34.01 37.59 -2.45
N ARG A 817 -32.71 37.43 -2.73
CA ARG A 817 -32.08 37.81 -4.01
C ARG A 817 -32.49 36.89 -5.15
N PHE A 818 -32.64 35.59 -4.86
CA PHE A 818 -33.01 34.59 -5.85
C PHE A 818 -34.50 34.25 -5.76
N ALA A 819 -35.06 33.87 -6.91
CA ALA A 819 -36.43 33.38 -6.99
C ALA A 819 -36.61 32.11 -6.15
N LEU A 820 -37.85 31.88 -5.71
CA LEU A 820 -38.23 30.66 -5.00
C LEU A 820 -38.20 29.48 -5.96
N ASN A 821 -37.48 28.42 -5.57
CA ASN A 821 -37.39 27.19 -6.34
C ASN A 821 -38.75 26.45 -6.27
N PRO A 822 -39.32 26.01 -7.40
CA PRO A 822 -40.64 25.39 -7.41
C PRO A 822 -40.71 24.03 -6.70
N ASN A 823 -39.58 23.38 -6.42
CA ASN A 823 -39.55 22.07 -5.77
C ASN A 823 -39.79 22.15 -4.26
N ASP A 824 -39.38 23.23 -3.61
CA ASP A 824 -39.43 23.37 -2.14
C ASP A 824 -39.89 24.76 -1.64
N ASN A 825 -40.11 25.70 -2.56
CA ASN A 825 -40.52 27.07 -2.28
C ASN A 825 -39.52 27.85 -1.39
N LEU A 826 -38.24 27.50 -1.47
CA LEU A 826 -37.13 28.24 -0.85
C LEU A 826 -36.34 29.01 -1.91
N PRO A 827 -35.67 30.13 -1.57
CA PRO A 827 -34.71 30.76 -2.48
C PRO A 827 -33.67 29.73 -2.96
N GLU A 828 -33.21 29.87 -4.21
CA GLU A 828 -32.32 28.89 -4.84
C GLU A 828 -31.09 28.52 -4.00
N ASP A 829 -30.54 29.49 -3.27
CA ASP A 829 -29.35 29.34 -2.42
C ASP A 829 -29.64 29.24 -0.91
N ALA A 830 -30.91 29.17 -0.50
CA ALA A 830 -31.24 29.02 0.91
C ALA A 830 -30.97 27.59 1.39
N TRP A 831 -30.64 27.44 2.67
CA TRP A 831 -30.67 26.16 3.38
C TRP A 831 -32.01 25.94 4.08
N ILE A 832 -32.57 27.03 4.62
CA ILE A 832 -33.80 27.07 5.41
C ILE A 832 -34.62 28.32 5.10
N GLY A 833 -35.94 28.23 5.35
CA GLY A 833 -36.82 29.38 5.22
C GLY A 833 -36.68 30.37 6.38
N PHE A 834 -36.96 31.64 6.11
CA PHE A 834 -36.97 32.71 7.13
C PHE A 834 -37.97 32.39 8.26
N LEU A 835 -37.46 32.21 9.49
CA LEU A 835 -38.24 31.85 10.67
C LEU A 835 -39.09 30.58 10.49
N GLN A 836 -38.57 29.63 9.71
CA GLN A 836 -39.21 28.33 9.46
C GLN A 836 -38.33 27.17 9.92
N GLU A 837 -38.97 26.05 10.25
CA GLU A 837 -38.27 24.79 10.51
C GLU A 837 -37.85 24.13 9.20
N ALA A 838 -36.65 23.54 9.19
CA ALA A 838 -36.14 22.81 8.04
C ALA A 838 -36.88 21.47 7.86
N LYS A 839 -37.09 21.06 6.61
CA LYS A 839 -37.61 19.72 6.29
C LYS A 839 -36.45 18.78 6.00
N PRO A 840 -36.31 17.63 6.71
CA PRO A 840 -35.28 16.66 6.39
C PRO A 840 -35.58 15.95 5.06
N PRO A 841 -34.54 15.47 4.34
CA PRO A 841 -33.12 15.62 4.65
C PRO A 841 -32.59 17.01 4.24
N PHE A 842 -31.77 17.61 5.09
CA PHE A 842 -31.19 18.96 4.87
C PHE A 842 -29.67 18.95 4.68
N ALA A 843 -29.01 17.83 4.96
CA ALA A 843 -27.56 17.75 4.91
C ALA A 843 -27.08 16.41 4.37
N THR A 844 -25.82 16.41 3.96
CA THR A 844 -25.09 15.21 3.53
C THR A 844 -24.57 14.39 4.70
N ARG A 845 -24.76 14.85 5.95
CA ARG A 845 -24.36 14.20 7.21
C ARG A 845 -25.55 14.21 8.17
N ASP A 846 -25.78 13.11 8.87
CA ASP A 846 -26.89 12.99 9.84
C ASP A 846 -26.75 13.91 11.05
N TRP A 847 -25.52 14.25 11.42
CA TRP A 847 -25.23 15.11 12.58
C TRP A 847 -25.28 16.61 12.24
N LEU A 848 -25.32 17.01 10.97
CA LEU A 848 -25.31 18.43 10.57
C LEU A 848 -26.74 18.92 10.33
N ARG A 849 -27.19 19.93 11.05
CA ARG A 849 -28.50 20.57 10.84
C ARG A 849 -28.41 22.09 10.73
N PRO A 850 -29.37 22.75 10.06
CA PRO A 850 -29.51 24.19 10.15
C PRO A 850 -30.00 24.62 11.54
N PHE A 851 -30.03 25.94 11.78
CA PHE A 851 -30.62 26.51 13.00
C PHE A 851 -32.12 26.25 13.06
N ASN A 852 -32.61 25.83 14.23
CA ASN A 852 -34.06 25.77 14.48
C ASN A 852 -34.63 27.18 14.71
N VAL A 853 -35.95 27.32 14.75
CA VAL A 853 -36.59 28.65 14.86
C VAL A 853 -36.20 29.38 16.15
N SER A 854 -35.99 28.67 17.25
CA SER A 854 -35.53 29.28 18.52
C SER A 854 -34.11 29.83 18.42
N GLU A 855 -33.21 29.13 17.75
CA GLU A 855 -31.84 29.58 17.48
C GLU A 855 -31.85 30.77 16.52
N GLN A 856 -32.63 30.71 15.43
CA GLN A 856 -32.81 31.82 14.49
C GLN A 856 -33.27 33.10 15.21
N LYS A 857 -34.31 33.02 16.06
CA LYS A 857 -34.81 34.17 16.83
C LYS A 857 -33.75 34.76 17.75
N ARG A 858 -32.98 33.93 18.45
CA ARG A 858 -31.89 34.40 19.33
C ARG A 858 -30.77 35.09 18.55
N ILE A 859 -30.42 34.56 17.38
CA ILE A 859 -29.41 35.18 16.50
C ILE A 859 -29.90 36.57 16.06
N LEU A 860 -31.14 36.67 15.61
CA LEU A 860 -31.77 37.92 15.14
C LEU A 860 -32.02 38.93 16.26
N GLU A 861 -32.22 38.48 17.50
CA GLU A 861 -32.35 39.35 18.68
C GLU A 861 -31.04 40.09 18.97
N VAL A 862 -29.92 39.37 18.93
CA VAL A 862 -28.59 40.00 19.00
C VAL A 862 -28.34 40.87 17.77
N GLY A 863 -28.80 40.45 16.59
CA GLY A 863 -28.69 41.24 15.37
C GLY A 863 -29.42 42.59 15.44
N ALA A 864 -30.55 42.63 16.16
CA ALA A 864 -31.27 43.89 16.41
C ALA A 864 -30.43 44.85 17.26
N CYS A 865 -29.73 44.34 18.27
CA CYS A 865 -28.80 45.14 19.08
C CYS A 865 -27.70 45.77 18.22
N LEU A 866 -27.17 45.04 17.22
CA LEU A 866 -26.13 45.50 16.31
C LEU A 866 -26.58 46.57 15.29
N ASN A 867 -27.89 46.82 15.18
CA ASN A 867 -28.40 47.98 14.44
C ASN A 867 -28.29 49.28 15.25
N CYS A 868 -28.32 49.19 16.58
CA CYS A 868 -28.23 50.35 17.47
C CYS A 868 -26.85 50.54 18.11
N HIS A 869 -26.08 49.45 18.27
CA HIS A 869 -24.78 49.43 18.92
C HIS A 869 -23.68 49.04 17.95
N ASP A 870 -22.57 49.77 18.01
CA ASP A 870 -21.33 49.33 17.37
C ASP A 870 -20.86 48.00 17.96
N GLU A 871 -20.35 47.10 17.13
CA GLU A 871 -19.94 45.75 17.54
C GLU A 871 -18.79 45.75 18.54
N LYS A 872 -17.98 46.81 18.60
CA LYS A 872 -16.90 46.99 19.58
C LYS A 872 -17.34 47.78 20.81
N SER A 873 -18.62 48.14 20.91
CA SER A 873 -19.15 48.92 22.04
C SER A 873 -19.06 48.15 23.37
N LYS A 874 -19.09 48.90 24.48
CA LYS A 874 -19.09 48.32 25.83
C LYS A 874 -20.27 47.36 26.06
N VAL A 875 -21.45 47.69 25.51
CA VAL A 875 -22.66 46.86 25.64
C VAL A 875 -22.47 45.53 24.93
N MET A 876 -21.96 45.52 23.70
CA MET A 876 -21.71 44.28 22.96
C MET A 876 -20.61 43.44 23.61
N ASN A 877 -19.56 44.06 24.15
CA ASN A 877 -18.54 43.33 24.92
C ASN A 877 -19.13 42.66 26.19
N GLN A 878 -20.07 43.31 26.88
CA GLN A 878 -20.78 42.72 28.02
C GLN A 878 -21.72 41.58 27.59
N ALA A 879 -22.36 41.71 26.43
CA ALA A 879 -23.22 40.68 25.85
C ALA A 879 -22.43 39.38 25.55
N LEU A 880 -21.17 39.49 25.11
CA LEU A 880 -20.28 38.33 24.92
C LEU A 880 -19.97 37.60 26.23
N GLU A 881 -19.80 38.34 27.34
CA GLU A 881 -19.59 37.76 28.66
C GLU A 881 -20.85 37.06 29.17
N ASN A 882 -21.97 37.78 29.18
CA ASN A 882 -23.28 37.29 29.62
C ASN A 882 -24.42 38.08 28.98
N TYR A 883 -25.02 37.50 27.94
CA TYR A 883 -26.13 38.12 27.19
C TYR A 883 -27.34 38.40 28.08
N GLU A 884 -27.79 37.41 28.86
CA GLU A 884 -28.99 37.54 29.71
C GLU A 884 -28.87 38.68 30.72
N GLN A 885 -27.70 38.81 31.35
CA GLN A 885 -27.44 39.90 32.29
C GLN A 885 -27.39 41.26 31.60
N THR A 886 -26.85 41.32 30.39
CA THR A 886 -26.79 42.54 29.58
C THR A 886 -28.20 42.96 29.17
N LEU A 887 -29.02 42.02 28.72
CA LEU A 887 -30.41 42.23 28.33
C LEU A 887 -31.29 42.66 29.53
N ALA A 888 -31.03 42.14 30.73
CA ALA A 888 -31.72 42.54 31.95
C ALA A 888 -31.41 43.99 32.37
N ARG A 889 -30.25 44.53 31.98
CA ARG A 889 -29.80 45.91 32.26
C ARG A 889 -30.17 46.90 31.16
N ARG A 890 -30.99 46.49 30.19
CA ARG A 890 -31.36 47.34 29.05
C ARG A 890 -32.09 48.62 29.49
N SER A 891 -31.89 49.69 28.72
CA SER A 891 -32.66 50.92 28.90
C SER A 891 -34.09 50.75 28.41
N LYS A 892 -35.01 51.63 28.83
CA LYS A 892 -36.39 51.67 28.32
C LYS A 892 -36.47 52.03 26.83
N ASN A 893 -35.39 52.56 26.25
CA ASN A 893 -35.30 52.92 24.83
C ASN A 893 -34.75 51.75 23.99
N CYS A 894 -34.42 50.61 24.61
CA CYS A 894 -33.94 49.43 23.91
C CYS A 894 -35.06 48.80 23.09
N VAL A 895 -34.80 48.60 21.81
CA VAL A 895 -35.73 47.96 20.87
C VAL A 895 -35.47 46.47 20.88
N LEU A 896 -36.49 45.67 21.19
CA LEU A 896 -36.40 44.21 21.12
C LEU A 896 -37.22 43.66 19.97
N VAL A 897 -36.78 42.52 19.44
CA VAL A 897 -37.50 41.78 18.40
C VAL A 897 -38.80 41.22 19.00
N LYS A 898 -39.89 41.31 18.24
CA LYS A 898 -41.20 40.76 18.60
C LYS A 898 -41.25 39.23 18.56
#